data_AF-A0A4Q2E0K8-F1
#
_entry.id   AF-A0A4Q2E0K8-F1
#
_cell.length_a   1.000
_cell.length_b   1.000
_cell.length_c   1.000
_cell.angle_alpha   90.00
_cell.angle_beta   90.00
_cell.angle_gamma   90.00
#
_symmetry.space_group_name_H-M   'P 1'
#
loop_
_entity.id
_entity.type
_entity.pdbx_description
1 polymer ?
#
loop_
_entity_poly.entity_id
_entity_poly.type
_entity_poly.pdbx_seq_one_letter_code
_entity_poly.pdbx_strand_id
1 'polypeptide(L)'
;MTSISTDADTGVVVDVQPQPTPPEATTAATTTNVNVNSNVTVTDDKPIGTEHRFTFPRDFPKVPAGVTIISFSAWKERGICIDPRPDDPDALEVDTLGIPTVTMSAKGHKTNYCKTNTKRKKMKQEVKQKYLDHGLPVPWWVTWEEGESVRLAAPTNASDSKLSKFLAAAIDFKNGRKWPPLVNSQVDPSRLWTLMEVFLGVVGHKTRPERASRKKVFYDPAPNDEGYDDDDDDVDVDMDDDEEFATATTVDGKDKKAVQFLKDPERMVKIFLSSHIRAKGIIWSKINLEQTPRLWAFFLEFLLRSRVLPRSEAELRAALAVAKQALIELPLTSVLSADLPDKFSKGCRECWGEKTEVFRTLDADEEWLASLRGDQKPTDGGKPNDAGEQKPTDGELNDAGGQKPTDGELNDAGEQKPADGEPSDAGEQTEDTVPVVPEPDQEEGEAASAAPAQLDIVPEEAQGDQKEAANGWGAVWDSTTNEGWGAVDEDNDWAMNTEKPEDEVEENPWMTVQEELSLEHLLGPSLVELPTTHITGVVEQSLRRITDLIPIPTNLPPKPAEEAGAVDAAAIELEMERTFPKVVLSPWLSWDGGEMPAYSDPRILDTSQGNVADPPYTTRTADDPPATPGVHDPGNDPITVLVHPDVFEKLIKGICIAGTWVQMVRKPVEPSDSAPAAKKKKKGKKKAPANFWYVDEVAAVLPGYWTAPRA
;
A
#
# COMPACT_ATOMS: atom_id res chain seq x y z
N MET A 1 -37.60 35.79 43.31
CA MET A 1 -37.52 37.24 43.00
C MET A 1 -36.43 37.43 41.98
N THR A 2 -36.85 37.96 40.84
CA THR A 2 -36.16 38.27 39.59
C THR A 2 -34.78 38.93 39.70
N SER A 3 -33.84 38.48 38.87
CA SER A 3 -33.06 39.36 37.98
C SER A 3 -32.44 38.56 36.84
N ILE A 4 -32.93 38.85 35.64
CA ILE A 4 -32.47 38.39 34.33
C ILE A 4 -31.54 39.49 33.81
N SER A 5 -30.37 39.15 33.25
CA SER A 5 -29.54 40.08 32.49
C SER A 5 -28.78 39.37 31.37
N THR A 6 -29.46 39.28 30.23
CA THR A 6 -29.00 39.41 28.83
C THR A 6 -27.59 38.97 28.44
N ASP A 7 -27.55 37.91 27.63
CA ASP A 7 -26.45 37.49 26.77
C ASP A 7 -26.08 38.55 25.72
N ALA A 8 -24.78 38.67 25.47
CA ALA A 8 -24.20 39.39 24.35
C ALA A 8 -23.85 38.39 23.25
N ASP A 9 -24.65 38.49 22.18
CA ASP A 9 -24.58 37.78 20.91
C ASP A 9 -23.30 38.17 20.14
N THR A 10 -22.30 37.28 20.11
CA THR A 10 -21.16 37.37 19.18
C THR A 10 -21.52 36.65 17.89
N GLY A 11 -22.05 37.40 16.93
CA GLY A 11 -22.25 36.95 15.55
C GLY A 11 -20.93 36.54 14.89
N VAL A 12 -20.82 35.25 14.59
CA VAL A 12 -19.82 34.69 13.68
C VAL A 12 -20.25 35.05 12.26
N VAL A 13 -19.59 36.03 11.66
CA VAL A 13 -19.68 36.31 10.22
C VAL A 13 -18.89 35.24 9.49
N VAL A 14 -19.59 34.21 9.02
CA VAL A 14 -19.06 33.25 8.05
C VAL A 14 -19.02 33.96 6.70
N ASP A 15 -17.81 34.33 6.27
CA ASP A 15 -17.55 34.88 4.93
C ASP A 15 -17.66 33.73 3.92
N VAL A 16 -18.88 33.52 3.41
CA VAL A 16 -19.17 32.54 2.36
C VAL A 16 -18.63 33.10 1.05
N GLN A 17 -17.52 32.55 0.57
CA GLN A 17 -17.03 32.79 -0.78
C GLN A 17 -18.11 32.41 -1.80
N PRO A 18 -18.52 33.31 -2.72
CA PRO A 18 -19.42 32.96 -3.80
C PRO A 18 -18.71 32.06 -4.82
N GLN A 19 -19.32 30.92 -5.14
CA GLN A 19 -18.91 30.05 -6.24
C GLN A 19 -18.91 30.84 -7.58
N PRO A 20 -17.93 30.58 -8.47
CA PRO A 20 -17.93 31.15 -9.80
C PRO A 20 -19.04 30.54 -10.65
N THR A 21 -19.96 31.40 -11.12
CA THR A 21 -20.98 31.07 -12.10
C THR A 21 -20.36 30.73 -13.47
N PRO A 22 -20.89 29.73 -14.19
CA PRO A 22 -20.45 29.42 -15.55
C PRO A 22 -20.93 30.51 -16.54
N PRO A 23 -20.18 30.76 -17.64
CA PRO A 23 -20.50 31.83 -18.57
C PRO A 23 -21.79 31.55 -19.36
N GLU A 24 -22.71 32.51 -19.30
CA GLU A 24 -23.92 32.62 -20.11
C GLU A 24 -23.59 32.64 -21.61
N ALA A 25 -23.97 31.58 -22.31
CA ALA A 25 -24.04 31.57 -23.76
C ALA A 25 -25.24 32.40 -24.22
N THR A 26 -24.94 33.60 -24.71
CA THR A 26 -25.90 34.45 -25.42
C THR A 26 -26.31 33.78 -26.72
N THR A 27 -27.55 33.29 -26.83
CA THR A 27 -28.20 33.10 -28.14
C THR A 27 -29.61 33.66 -28.10
N ALA A 28 -29.81 34.65 -28.97
CA ALA A 28 -31.05 35.38 -29.13
C ALA A 28 -32.16 34.49 -29.71
N ALA A 29 -33.36 34.73 -29.21
CA ALA A 29 -34.61 34.18 -29.70
C ALA A 29 -34.88 34.55 -31.17
N THR A 30 -35.51 33.63 -31.92
CA THR A 30 -36.62 33.97 -32.81
C THR A 30 -37.53 32.77 -32.95
N THR A 31 -38.64 32.85 -32.23
CA THR A 31 -39.82 32.00 -32.38
C THR A 31 -40.50 32.36 -33.70
N THR A 32 -40.66 31.40 -34.61
CA THR A 32 -41.65 31.52 -35.69
C THR A 32 -42.36 30.19 -35.84
N ASN A 33 -43.53 30.11 -35.19
CA ASN A 33 -44.51 29.06 -35.41
C ASN A 33 -45.06 29.20 -36.83
N VAL A 34 -44.67 28.30 -37.74
CA VAL A 34 -45.38 28.08 -39.00
C VAL A 34 -46.14 26.76 -38.87
N ASN A 35 -47.43 26.89 -38.60
CA ASN A 35 -48.41 25.83 -38.68
C ASN A 35 -48.68 25.52 -40.16
N VAL A 36 -48.11 24.43 -40.68
CA VAL A 36 -48.48 23.89 -42.00
C VAL A 36 -49.27 22.61 -41.79
N ASN A 37 -50.60 22.77 -41.69
CA ASN A 37 -51.54 21.69 -41.96
C ASN A 37 -51.52 21.43 -43.47
N SER A 38 -50.71 20.46 -43.92
CA SER A 38 -50.84 19.87 -45.25
C SER A 38 -51.68 18.60 -45.16
N ASN A 39 -53.00 18.77 -45.32
CA ASN A 39 -53.89 17.70 -45.76
C ASN A 39 -53.45 17.28 -47.16
N VAL A 40 -52.74 16.15 -47.26
CA VAL A 40 -52.47 15.49 -48.54
C VAL A 40 -53.71 14.67 -48.90
N THR A 41 -54.65 15.30 -49.58
CA THR A 41 -55.67 14.60 -50.37
C THR A 41 -54.96 14.01 -51.58
N VAL A 42 -54.74 12.70 -51.56
CA VAL A 42 -54.27 11.92 -52.72
C VAL A 42 -55.43 11.87 -53.71
N THR A 43 -55.41 12.72 -54.73
CA THR A 43 -56.24 12.50 -55.92
C THR A 43 -55.52 11.55 -56.84
N ASP A 44 -56.08 10.35 -56.93
CA ASP A 44 -55.88 9.38 -58.01
C ASP A 44 -55.98 10.06 -59.37
N ASP A 45 -54.97 9.84 -60.22
CA ASP A 45 -55.09 9.53 -61.65
C ASP A 45 -53.76 9.77 -62.35
N LYS A 46 -52.85 8.80 -62.24
CA LYS A 46 -51.80 8.62 -63.24
C LYS A 46 -51.43 7.14 -63.36
N PRO A 47 -51.67 6.49 -64.52
CA PRO A 47 -51.27 5.11 -64.71
C PRO A 47 -49.75 5.07 -64.93
N ILE A 48 -48.99 4.88 -63.86
CA ILE A 48 -47.57 4.55 -63.94
C ILE A 48 -47.46 3.04 -63.92
N GLY A 49 -47.39 2.47 -65.12
CA GLY A 49 -47.06 1.08 -65.34
C GLY A 49 -45.61 0.80 -64.97
N THR A 50 -45.41 0.29 -63.76
CA THR A 50 -44.38 -0.69 -63.42
C THR A 50 -44.88 -1.44 -62.19
N GLU A 51 -45.42 -2.63 -62.39
CA GLU A 51 -45.88 -3.51 -61.32
C GLU A 51 -44.70 -3.87 -60.40
N HIS A 52 -44.56 -3.17 -59.27
CA HIS A 52 -43.78 -3.69 -58.16
C HIS A 52 -44.51 -4.94 -57.65
N ARG A 53 -43.94 -6.12 -57.91
CA ARG A 53 -44.49 -7.46 -57.62
C ARG A 53 -44.76 -7.75 -56.13
N PHE A 54 -44.51 -6.77 -55.26
CA PHE A 54 -44.73 -6.85 -53.82
C PHE A 54 -45.47 -5.59 -53.36
N THR A 55 -46.80 -5.67 -53.27
CA THR A 55 -47.60 -4.73 -52.48
C THR A 55 -47.60 -5.22 -51.04
N PHE A 56 -47.30 -4.32 -50.09
CA PHE A 56 -47.50 -4.60 -48.67
C PHE A 56 -48.94 -5.08 -48.44
N PRO A 57 -49.16 -6.05 -47.51
CA PRO A 57 -50.51 -6.49 -47.17
C PRO A 57 -51.39 -5.28 -46.89
N ARG A 58 -52.58 -5.25 -47.50
CA ARG A 58 -53.54 -4.13 -47.41
C ARG A 58 -53.95 -3.80 -45.97
N ASP A 59 -53.74 -4.75 -45.07
CA ASP A 59 -54.07 -4.69 -43.66
C ASP A 59 -52.82 -4.55 -42.78
N PHE A 60 -51.94 -3.61 -43.11
CA PHE A 60 -50.89 -3.23 -42.16
C PHE A 60 -51.57 -2.63 -40.90
N PRO A 61 -51.23 -3.10 -39.69
CA PRO A 61 -51.91 -2.65 -38.48
C PRO A 61 -51.81 -1.13 -38.34
N LYS A 62 -52.95 -0.48 -38.10
CA LYS A 62 -53.00 0.96 -37.85
C LYS A 62 -52.25 1.26 -36.55
N VAL A 63 -51.46 2.32 -36.58
CA VAL A 63 -50.71 2.79 -35.39
C VAL A 63 -51.68 3.00 -34.23
N PRO A 64 -51.43 2.42 -33.04
CA PRO A 64 -52.27 2.63 -31.87
C PRO A 64 -52.40 4.13 -31.53
N ALA A 65 -53.57 4.54 -31.06
CA ALA A 65 -53.83 5.93 -30.69
C ALA A 65 -52.84 6.38 -29.59
N GLY A 66 -52.11 7.47 -29.85
CA GLY A 66 -51.12 8.04 -28.93
C GLY A 66 -49.66 7.64 -29.22
N VAL A 67 -49.40 6.71 -30.13
CA VAL A 67 -48.03 6.33 -30.52
C VAL A 67 -47.58 7.14 -31.73
N THR A 68 -46.57 7.98 -31.57
CA THR A 68 -45.94 8.69 -32.69
C THR A 68 -44.82 7.83 -33.27
N ILE A 69 -45.04 7.26 -34.46
CA ILE A 69 -43.98 6.56 -35.18
C ILE A 69 -43.05 7.60 -35.79
N ILE A 70 -41.79 7.59 -35.35
CA ILE A 70 -40.73 8.41 -35.94
C ILE A 70 -40.49 7.88 -37.35
N SER A 71 -40.60 8.73 -38.36
CA SER A 71 -40.27 8.34 -39.74
C SER A 71 -38.80 7.95 -39.83
N PHE A 72 -38.45 7.02 -40.73
CA PHE A 72 -37.05 6.64 -40.95
C PHE A 72 -36.13 7.84 -41.26
N SER A 73 -36.66 8.91 -41.86
CA SER A 73 -35.92 10.14 -42.11
C SER A 73 -35.65 10.98 -40.86
N ALA A 74 -36.49 10.86 -39.83
CA ALA A 74 -36.32 11.52 -38.54
C ALA A 74 -35.56 10.65 -37.53
N TRP A 75 -35.35 9.36 -37.84
CA TRP A 75 -34.54 8.46 -37.05
C TRP A 75 -33.06 8.81 -37.19
N LYS A 76 -32.39 9.08 -36.07
CA LYS A 76 -30.93 9.24 -36.00
C LYS A 76 -30.35 7.97 -35.39
N GLU A 77 -29.44 7.33 -36.11
CA GLU A 77 -28.65 6.21 -35.60
C GLU A 77 -27.98 6.60 -34.27
N ARG A 78 -28.45 5.98 -33.19
CA ARG A 78 -27.82 6.06 -31.88
C ARG A 78 -26.90 4.87 -31.74
N GLY A 79 -25.74 4.97 -32.40
CA GLY A 79 -24.73 3.92 -32.40
C GLY A 79 -24.01 3.78 -31.05
N ILE A 80 -22.99 2.93 -31.06
CA ILE A 80 -22.00 2.81 -29.99
C ILE A 80 -21.11 4.05 -30.00
N CYS A 81 -20.77 4.60 -28.82
CA CYS A 81 -19.79 5.67 -28.73
C CYS A 81 -18.41 5.13 -29.12
N ILE A 82 -17.91 5.52 -30.30
CA ILE A 82 -16.62 5.02 -30.85
C ILE A 82 -15.43 5.59 -30.07
N ASP A 83 -15.59 6.79 -29.53
CA ASP A 83 -14.56 7.44 -28.74
C ASP A 83 -14.79 7.13 -27.27
N PRO A 84 -13.86 6.41 -26.60
CA PRO A 84 -13.90 6.28 -25.15
C PRO A 84 -13.88 7.68 -24.53
N ARG A 85 -14.56 7.86 -23.39
CA ARG A 85 -14.53 9.16 -22.70
C ARG A 85 -13.07 9.53 -22.47
N PRO A 86 -12.65 10.78 -22.75
CA PRO A 86 -11.26 11.21 -22.55
C PRO A 86 -10.76 10.97 -21.13
N ASP A 87 -11.69 10.97 -20.18
CA ASP A 87 -11.41 10.99 -18.74
C ASP A 87 -11.26 9.58 -18.15
N ASP A 88 -11.72 8.53 -18.85
CA ASP A 88 -11.62 7.14 -18.39
C ASP A 88 -11.43 6.18 -19.58
N PRO A 89 -10.18 5.85 -19.93
CA PRO A 89 -9.87 4.95 -21.04
C PRO A 89 -10.28 3.50 -20.77
N ASP A 90 -10.64 3.16 -19.53
CA ASP A 90 -11.13 1.84 -19.12
C ASP A 90 -12.66 1.80 -18.94
N ALA A 91 -13.37 2.92 -19.19
CA ALA A 91 -14.81 2.96 -19.13
C ALA A 91 -15.43 1.92 -20.08
N LEU A 92 -16.43 1.20 -19.57
CA LEU A 92 -17.22 0.25 -20.35
C LEU A 92 -17.71 0.92 -21.64
N GLU A 93 -17.65 0.20 -22.77
CA GLU A 93 -18.17 0.68 -24.04
C GLU A 93 -19.64 1.08 -23.84
N VAL A 94 -19.94 2.38 -23.94
CA VAL A 94 -21.30 2.89 -23.77
C VAL A 94 -21.92 3.19 -25.13
N ASP A 95 -23.23 3.05 -25.24
CA ASP A 95 -23.97 3.59 -26.37
C ASP A 95 -23.98 5.14 -26.32
N THR A 96 -24.55 5.77 -27.36
CA THR A 96 -24.74 7.24 -27.38
C THR A 96 -25.65 7.80 -26.28
N LEU A 97 -26.30 6.95 -25.48
CA LEU A 97 -27.09 7.32 -24.30
C LEU A 97 -26.30 7.16 -22.98
N GLY A 98 -25.05 6.70 -23.04
CA GLY A 98 -24.24 6.43 -21.87
C GLY A 98 -24.57 5.10 -21.19
N ILE A 99 -25.33 4.22 -21.84
CA ILE A 99 -25.70 2.90 -21.33
C ILE A 99 -24.57 1.91 -21.66
N PRO A 100 -24.03 1.17 -20.68
CA PRO A 100 -23.02 0.14 -20.93
C PRO A 100 -23.54 -0.92 -21.90
N THR A 101 -22.82 -1.11 -22.99
CA THR A 101 -23.11 -2.18 -23.95
C THR A 101 -22.72 -3.53 -23.38
N VAL A 102 -23.60 -4.52 -23.57
CA VAL A 102 -23.33 -5.90 -23.16
C VAL A 102 -22.62 -6.60 -24.31
N THR A 103 -21.36 -6.98 -24.10
CA THR A 103 -20.64 -7.81 -25.06
C THR A 103 -21.35 -9.15 -25.21
N MET A 104 -21.85 -9.46 -26.41
CA MET A 104 -22.37 -10.79 -26.69
C MET A 104 -21.23 -11.81 -26.57
N SER A 105 -21.43 -12.82 -25.72
CA SER A 105 -20.46 -13.89 -25.43
C SER A 105 -19.83 -14.48 -26.70
N ALA A 106 -18.53 -14.74 -26.62
CA ALA A 106 -17.52 -14.90 -27.67
C ALA A 106 -17.69 -16.04 -28.71
N LYS A 107 -18.89 -16.53 -29.00
CA LYS A 107 -19.15 -17.20 -30.30
C LYS A 107 -19.36 -16.12 -31.38
N GLY A 108 -18.39 -15.21 -31.49
CA GLY A 108 -18.42 -14.08 -32.41
C GLY A 108 -18.19 -14.54 -33.84
N HIS A 109 -19.06 -14.10 -34.75
CA HIS A 109 -18.78 -14.16 -36.18
C HIS A 109 -17.47 -13.43 -36.48
N LYS A 110 -16.63 -13.97 -37.38
CA LYS A 110 -15.31 -13.43 -37.75
C LYS A 110 -15.32 -11.94 -38.18
N THR A 111 -16.49 -11.39 -38.48
CA THR A 111 -16.70 -10.01 -38.95
C THR A 111 -16.98 -9.01 -37.82
N ASN A 112 -17.27 -9.45 -36.59
CA ASN A 112 -17.63 -8.56 -35.49
C ASN A 112 -16.38 -8.07 -34.74
N TYR A 113 -15.73 -7.04 -35.28
CA TYR A 113 -14.59 -6.39 -34.62
C TYR A 113 -15.05 -5.14 -33.87
N CYS A 114 -14.88 -5.13 -32.55
CA CYS A 114 -15.14 -3.98 -31.70
C CYS A 114 -14.17 -2.84 -32.08
N LYS A 115 -14.72 -1.74 -32.64
CA LYS A 115 -13.93 -0.59 -33.12
C LYS A 115 -13.17 0.11 -31.97
N THR A 116 -13.75 0.12 -30.79
CA THR A 116 -13.22 0.65 -29.52
C THR A 116 -12.00 -0.13 -29.04
N ASN A 117 -12.02 -1.47 -29.12
CA ASN A 117 -10.87 -2.31 -28.77
C ASN A 117 -9.65 -2.11 -29.69
N THR A 118 -9.84 -1.64 -30.93
CA THR A 118 -8.74 -1.35 -31.86
C THR A 118 -7.77 -0.31 -31.28
N LYS A 119 -8.30 0.77 -30.69
CA LYS A 119 -7.47 1.86 -30.15
C LYS A 119 -6.67 1.38 -28.94
N ARG A 120 -7.31 0.67 -28.01
CA ARG A 120 -6.65 0.10 -26.83
C ARG A 120 -5.57 -0.92 -27.21
N LYS A 121 -5.87 -1.80 -28.17
CA LYS A 121 -4.90 -2.76 -28.71
C LYS A 121 -3.71 -2.05 -29.37
N LYS A 122 -3.97 -0.99 -30.14
CA LYS A 122 -2.93 -0.17 -30.77
C LYS A 122 -2.02 0.48 -29.73
N MET A 123 -2.60 1.11 -28.70
CA MET A 123 -1.83 1.75 -27.63
C MET A 123 -0.93 0.74 -26.89
N LYS A 124 -1.45 -0.45 -26.57
CA LYS A 124 -0.66 -1.54 -25.94
C LYS A 124 0.47 -2.02 -26.85
N GLN A 125 0.17 -2.19 -28.15
CA GLN A 125 1.17 -2.58 -29.13
C GLN A 125 2.24 -1.49 -29.31
N GLU A 126 1.85 -0.21 -29.28
CA GLU A 126 2.79 0.92 -29.30
C GLU A 126 3.70 0.94 -28.07
N VAL A 127 3.17 0.68 -26.87
CA VAL A 127 4.00 0.55 -25.64
C VAL A 127 5.01 -0.58 -25.78
N LYS A 128 4.59 -1.76 -26.23
CA LYS A 128 5.48 -2.89 -26.48
C LYS A 128 6.53 -2.59 -27.55
N GLN A 129 6.12 -1.93 -28.63
CA GLN A 129 7.01 -1.55 -29.72
C GLN A 129 8.08 -0.57 -29.24
N LYS A 130 7.76 0.38 -28.36
CA LYS A 130 8.76 1.29 -27.77
C LYS A 130 9.90 0.53 -27.08
N TYR A 131 9.61 -0.53 -26.31
CA TYR A 131 10.67 -1.34 -25.70
C TYR A 131 11.55 -2.02 -26.77
N LEU A 132 10.91 -2.60 -27.79
CA LEU A 132 11.62 -3.28 -28.88
C LEU A 132 12.48 -2.30 -29.71
N ASP A 133 11.97 -1.11 -29.98
CA ASP A 133 12.67 -0.06 -30.74
C ASP A 133 13.92 0.44 -30.00
N HIS A 134 13.89 0.44 -28.66
CA HIS A 134 15.05 0.77 -27.82
C HIS A 134 15.97 -0.44 -27.53
N GLY A 135 15.69 -1.62 -28.10
CA GLY A 135 16.45 -2.84 -27.82
C GLY A 135 16.31 -3.34 -26.37
N LEU A 136 15.31 -2.85 -25.63
CA LEU A 136 15.07 -3.22 -24.24
C LEU A 136 14.17 -4.47 -24.17
N PRO A 137 14.41 -5.38 -23.21
CA PRO A 137 13.51 -6.52 -23.01
C PRO A 137 12.12 -6.02 -22.62
N VAL A 138 11.09 -6.52 -23.31
CA VAL A 138 9.69 -6.19 -23.00
C VAL A 138 9.36 -6.71 -21.60
N PRO A 139 8.91 -5.86 -20.67
CA PRO A 139 8.55 -6.32 -19.33
C PRO A 139 7.39 -7.32 -19.35
N TRP A 140 7.41 -8.29 -18.44
CA TRP A 140 6.41 -9.39 -18.43
C TRP A 140 4.97 -8.88 -18.29
N TRP A 141 4.74 -7.80 -17.54
CA TRP A 141 3.39 -7.26 -17.34
C TRP A 141 2.78 -6.72 -18.63
N VAL A 142 3.59 -6.12 -19.51
CA VAL A 142 3.15 -5.66 -20.84
C VAL A 142 2.66 -6.85 -21.67
N THR A 143 3.34 -7.99 -21.59
CA THR A 143 2.92 -9.20 -22.29
C THR A 143 1.64 -9.80 -21.72
N TRP A 144 1.43 -9.70 -20.39
CA TRP A 144 0.21 -10.18 -19.74
C TRP A 144 -1.00 -9.31 -20.06
N GLU A 145 -0.84 -7.98 -20.08
CA GLU A 145 -1.91 -7.02 -20.37
C GLU A 145 -2.62 -7.24 -21.72
N GLU A 146 -1.93 -7.80 -22.72
CA GLU A 146 -2.49 -8.10 -24.05
C GLU A 146 -3.62 -9.14 -24.00
N GLY A 147 -3.53 -10.12 -23.08
CA GLY A 147 -4.49 -11.22 -22.96
C GLY A 147 -5.35 -11.15 -21.70
N GLU A 148 -5.04 -10.26 -20.76
CA GLU A 148 -5.62 -10.28 -19.43
C GLU A 148 -7.16 -10.07 -19.44
N SER A 149 -7.66 -9.17 -20.29
CA SER A 149 -9.11 -8.87 -20.38
C SER A 149 -10.01 -10.05 -20.74
N VAL A 150 -9.47 -11.08 -21.42
CA VAL A 150 -10.24 -12.26 -21.85
C VAL A 150 -10.06 -13.45 -20.90
N ARG A 151 -9.15 -13.35 -19.92
CA ARG A 151 -8.89 -14.43 -18.97
C ARG A 151 -9.96 -14.42 -17.89
N LEU A 152 -10.65 -15.55 -17.78
CA LEU A 152 -11.62 -15.84 -16.75
C LEU A 152 -11.18 -17.09 -16.00
N ALA A 153 -11.47 -17.12 -14.70
CA ALA A 153 -11.29 -18.31 -13.89
C ALA A 153 -12.08 -19.48 -14.48
N ALA A 154 -11.56 -20.70 -14.31
CA ALA A 154 -12.35 -21.91 -14.57
C ALA A 154 -13.71 -21.81 -13.85
N PRO A 155 -14.82 -22.24 -14.50
CA PRO A 155 -16.14 -22.18 -13.89
C PRO A 155 -16.15 -22.99 -12.59
N THR A 156 -16.49 -22.33 -11.49
CA THR A 156 -16.64 -22.97 -10.18
C THR A 156 -18.12 -23.21 -9.90
N ASN A 157 -18.45 -24.25 -9.12
CA ASN A 157 -19.83 -24.51 -8.79
C ASN A 157 -20.35 -23.43 -7.84
N ALA A 158 -21.60 -23.00 -8.02
CA ALA A 158 -22.21 -22.01 -7.13
C ALA A 158 -22.24 -22.49 -5.66
N SER A 159 -22.31 -23.81 -5.44
CA SER A 159 -22.28 -24.47 -4.14
C SER A 159 -20.90 -24.52 -3.47
N ASP A 160 -19.81 -24.29 -4.20
CA ASP A 160 -18.47 -24.37 -3.60
C ASP A 160 -18.28 -23.24 -2.56
N SER A 161 -17.60 -23.56 -1.46
CA SER A 161 -17.29 -22.57 -0.42
C SER A 161 -16.46 -21.41 -0.98
N LYS A 162 -16.58 -20.22 -0.36
CA LYS A 162 -15.78 -19.04 -0.75
C LYS A 162 -14.28 -19.37 -0.76
N LEU A 163 -13.82 -20.12 0.24
CA LEU A 163 -12.44 -20.58 0.36
C LEU A 163 -12.03 -21.47 -0.82
N SER A 164 -12.83 -22.49 -1.13
CA SER A 164 -12.54 -23.39 -2.25
C SER A 164 -12.47 -22.64 -3.59
N LYS A 165 -13.42 -21.74 -3.84
CA LYS A 165 -13.43 -20.88 -5.05
C LYS A 165 -12.18 -20.00 -5.14
N PHE A 166 -11.79 -19.39 -4.02
CA PHE A 166 -10.58 -18.57 -3.95
C PHE A 166 -9.30 -19.37 -4.22
N LEU A 167 -9.16 -20.54 -3.60
CA LEU A 167 -8.02 -21.44 -3.82
C LEU A 167 -7.94 -21.92 -5.27
N ALA A 168 -9.09 -22.33 -5.85
CA ALA A 168 -9.17 -22.73 -7.24
C ALA A 168 -8.77 -21.58 -8.20
N ALA A 169 -9.25 -20.36 -7.91
CA ALA A 169 -8.89 -19.18 -8.69
C ALA A 169 -7.40 -18.82 -8.58
N ALA A 170 -6.78 -18.98 -7.40
CA ALA A 170 -5.34 -18.77 -7.24
C ALA A 170 -4.50 -19.78 -8.04
N ILE A 171 -4.92 -21.05 -8.06
CA ILE A 171 -4.29 -22.10 -8.88
C ILE A 171 -4.45 -21.78 -10.37
N ASP A 172 -5.65 -21.39 -10.80
CA ASP A 172 -5.92 -21.01 -12.18
C ASP A 172 -5.15 -19.75 -12.60
N PHE A 173 -4.98 -18.80 -11.68
CA PHE A 173 -4.18 -17.60 -11.93
C PHE A 173 -2.73 -17.98 -12.28
N LYS A 174 -2.14 -18.92 -11.54
CA LYS A 174 -0.79 -19.42 -11.77
C LYS A 174 -0.66 -20.21 -13.06
N ASN A 175 -1.57 -21.17 -13.28
CA ASN A 175 -1.50 -22.10 -14.40
C ASN A 175 -1.93 -21.48 -15.73
N GLY A 176 -2.81 -20.47 -15.68
CA GLY A 176 -3.31 -19.79 -16.88
C GLY A 176 -2.29 -18.89 -17.56
N ARG A 177 -1.12 -18.62 -16.94
CA ARG A 177 -0.16 -17.61 -17.42
C ARG A 177 1.18 -18.22 -17.79
N LYS A 178 1.81 -17.62 -18.79
CA LYS A 178 3.22 -17.88 -19.11
C LYS A 178 4.06 -16.97 -18.23
N TRP A 179 4.75 -17.56 -17.26
CA TRP A 179 5.69 -16.85 -16.41
C TRP A 179 6.96 -16.52 -17.20
N PRO A 180 7.59 -15.37 -16.95
CA PRO A 180 8.86 -15.05 -17.59
C PRO A 180 9.92 -16.10 -17.22
N PRO A 181 10.92 -16.36 -18.10
CA PRO A 181 11.99 -17.28 -17.79
C PRO A 181 12.79 -16.80 -16.56
N LEU A 182 13.29 -17.75 -15.78
CA LEU A 182 14.11 -17.50 -14.60
C LEU A 182 15.46 -16.89 -15.02
N VAL A 183 15.55 -15.56 -15.05
CA VAL A 183 16.82 -14.85 -15.31
C VAL A 183 17.59 -14.63 -14.00
N ASN A 184 16.90 -14.23 -12.93
CA ASN A 184 17.49 -14.05 -11.61
C ASN A 184 16.46 -14.46 -10.55
N SER A 185 16.85 -15.41 -9.69
CA SER A 185 15.96 -15.99 -8.68
C SER A 185 15.47 -14.99 -7.64
N GLN A 186 16.11 -13.83 -7.45
CA GLN A 186 15.69 -12.82 -6.46
C GLN A 186 14.62 -11.84 -6.96
N VAL A 187 14.57 -11.61 -8.28
CA VAL A 187 13.64 -10.64 -8.92
C VAL A 187 12.65 -11.33 -9.87
N ASP A 188 12.51 -12.65 -9.73
CA ASP A 188 11.58 -13.43 -10.54
C ASP A 188 10.13 -13.25 -10.04
N PRO A 189 9.20 -12.80 -10.90
CA PRO A 189 7.77 -12.74 -10.59
C PRO A 189 7.19 -14.05 -10.09
N SER A 190 7.71 -15.20 -10.55
CA SER A 190 7.24 -16.52 -10.11
C SER A 190 7.59 -16.78 -8.64
N ARG A 191 8.74 -16.29 -8.18
CA ARG A 191 9.11 -16.30 -6.76
C ARG A 191 8.26 -15.33 -5.97
N LEU A 192 8.03 -14.10 -6.47
CA LEU A 192 7.14 -13.13 -5.79
C LEU A 192 5.72 -13.71 -5.62
N TRP A 193 5.21 -14.40 -6.65
CA TRP A 193 3.96 -15.13 -6.58
C TRP A 193 3.99 -16.25 -5.52
N THR A 194 5.06 -17.04 -5.48
CA THR A 194 5.22 -18.10 -4.48
C THR A 194 5.21 -17.52 -3.06
N LEU A 195 5.87 -16.38 -2.83
CA LEU A 195 5.84 -15.68 -1.55
C LEU A 195 4.42 -15.21 -1.21
N MET A 196 3.70 -14.69 -2.21
CA MET A 196 2.30 -14.30 -2.08
C MET A 196 1.39 -15.49 -1.74
N GLU A 197 1.58 -16.64 -2.39
CA GLU A 197 0.84 -17.88 -2.09
C GLU A 197 1.10 -18.34 -0.65
N VAL A 198 2.35 -18.25 -0.16
CA VAL A 198 2.70 -18.65 1.23
C VAL A 198 2.05 -17.69 2.23
N PHE A 199 2.03 -16.38 1.90
CA PHE A 199 1.38 -15.38 2.73
C PHE A 199 -0.14 -15.57 2.77
N LEU A 200 -0.76 -15.82 1.63
CA LEU A 200 -2.20 -16.07 1.52
C LEU A 200 -2.64 -17.45 2.04
N GLY A 201 -1.70 -18.35 2.34
CA GLY A 201 -2.02 -19.71 2.77
C GLY A 201 -2.43 -20.64 1.61
N VAL A 202 -2.18 -20.27 0.37
CA VAL A 202 -2.52 -21.06 -0.83
C VAL A 202 -1.52 -22.21 -1.05
N VAL A 203 -0.25 -22.07 -0.60
CA VAL A 203 0.78 -23.12 -0.77
C VAL A 203 0.49 -24.33 0.12
N GLY A 204 -0.09 -25.37 -0.46
CA GLY A 204 -0.32 -26.62 0.25
C GLY A 204 -1.41 -27.48 -0.35
N HIS A 205 -2.36 -26.87 -1.06
CA HIS A 205 -3.38 -27.59 -1.80
C HIS A 205 -2.81 -28.08 -3.13
N LYS A 206 -1.71 -28.84 -3.10
CA LYS A 206 -1.70 -29.99 -4.00
C LYS A 206 -2.92 -30.75 -3.53
N THR A 207 -4.01 -30.70 -4.29
CA THR A 207 -5.09 -31.67 -4.17
C THR A 207 -4.39 -33.00 -4.30
N ARG A 208 -3.91 -33.56 -3.18
CA ARG A 208 -3.44 -34.92 -3.13
C ARG A 208 -4.70 -35.63 -3.57
N PRO A 209 -4.75 -36.14 -4.83
CA PRO A 209 -5.98 -36.69 -5.37
C PRO A 209 -6.41 -37.66 -4.30
N GLU A 210 -7.58 -37.38 -3.72
CA GLU A 210 -8.07 -38.05 -2.53
C GLU A 210 -7.86 -39.51 -2.83
N ARG A 211 -6.80 -40.10 -2.26
CA ARG A 211 -6.40 -41.45 -2.64
C ARG A 211 -7.51 -42.21 -1.98
N ALA A 212 -8.57 -42.49 -2.76
CA ALA A 212 -9.76 -43.20 -2.32
C ALA A 212 -9.21 -44.26 -1.41
N SER A 213 -9.42 -44.07 -0.11
CA SER A 213 -8.88 -44.97 0.87
C SER A 213 -9.63 -46.24 0.52
N ARG A 214 -9.01 -47.07 -0.30
CA ARG A 214 -9.43 -48.45 -0.46
C ARG A 214 -9.26 -48.92 0.96
N LYS A 215 -10.37 -48.94 1.71
CA LYS A 215 -10.55 -49.76 2.89
C LYS A 215 -9.97 -51.08 2.44
N LYS A 216 -8.72 -51.35 2.84
CA LYS A 216 -8.26 -52.73 2.91
C LYS A 216 -9.19 -53.28 3.96
N VAL A 217 -10.30 -53.84 3.50
CA VAL A 217 -11.11 -54.78 4.26
C VAL A 217 -10.13 -55.91 4.54
N PHE A 218 -9.36 -55.74 5.62
CA PHE A 218 -8.69 -56.83 6.26
C PHE A 218 -9.86 -57.65 6.81
N TYR A 219 -10.17 -58.73 6.11
CA TYR A 219 -10.93 -59.82 6.68
C TYR A 219 -10.05 -60.36 7.80
N ASP A 220 -10.27 -59.89 9.03
CA ASP A 220 -9.76 -60.63 10.18
C ASP A 220 -10.65 -61.87 10.36
N PRO A 221 -10.04 -63.07 10.42
CA PRO A 221 -10.77 -64.27 10.80
C PRO A 221 -11.23 -64.16 12.26
N ALA A 222 -12.46 -64.59 12.50
CA ALA A 222 -13.15 -64.64 13.79
C ALA A 222 -12.43 -65.49 14.87
N PRO A 223 -13.08 -65.77 16.01
CA PRO A 223 -13.27 -64.90 17.18
C PRO A 223 -12.60 -65.52 18.42
N ASN A 224 -12.16 -64.68 19.35
CA ASN A 224 -11.77 -64.95 20.75
C ASN A 224 -11.20 -63.59 21.22
N ASP A 225 -11.48 -63.00 22.36
CA ASP A 225 -11.86 -63.53 23.65
C ASP A 225 -12.25 -62.32 24.52
N GLU A 226 -13.25 -62.53 25.38
CA GLU A 226 -13.60 -61.88 26.63
C GLU A 226 -13.05 -60.48 27.03
N GLY A 227 -13.97 -59.57 27.39
CA GLY A 227 -13.86 -58.78 28.64
C GLY A 227 -13.88 -57.26 28.53
N TYR A 228 -14.64 -56.64 29.46
CA TYR A 228 -14.70 -55.23 29.89
C TYR A 228 -15.81 -54.38 29.24
N ASP A 229 -16.96 -54.25 29.92
CA ASP A 229 -17.33 -53.21 30.93
C ASP A 229 -17.62 -51.89 30.21
N ASP A 230 -18.88 -51.56 29.87
CA ASP A 230 -19.98 -51.15 30.75
C ASP A 230 -19.59 -49.93 31.60
N ASP A 231 -19.79 -48.74 31.02
CA ASP A 231 -20.19 -47.54 31.74
C ASP A 231 -20.84 -46.58 30.74
N ASP A 232 -22.17 -46.58 30.80
CA ASP A 232 -23.10 -45.60 30.25
C ASP A 232 -22.85 -44.24 30.89
N ASP A 233 -22.67 -43.20 30.06
CA ASP A 233 -22.94 -41.80 30.45
C ASP A 233 -23.45 -41.04 29.21
N ASP A 234 -24.72 -41.29 28.90
CA ASP A 234 -25.55 -40.46 28.03
C ASP A 234 -25.77 -39.09 28.70
N VAL A 235 -25.03 -38.08 28.27
CA VAL A 235 -25.35 -36.67 28.51
C VAL A 235 -25.98 -36.06 27.26
N ASP A 236 -27.31 -36.12 27.22
CA ASP A 236 -28.15 -35.30 26.36
C ASP A 236 -27.95 -33.82 26.73
N VAL A 237 -27.13 -33.11 25.95
CA VAL A 237 -27.02 -31.65 26.01
C VAL A 237 -27.85 -31.09 24.86
N ASP A 238 -29.03 -30.60 25.20
CA ASP A 238 -29.88 -29.77 24.34
C ASP A 238 -29.05 -28.60 23.78
N MET A 239 -28.72 -28.66 22.49
CA MET A 239 -28.09 -27.57 21.77
C MET A 239 -29.16 -26.56 21.35
N ASP A 240 -29.15 -25.40 22.01
CA ASP A 240 -29.76 -24.19 21.51
C ASP A 240 -29.06 -23.74 20.20
N ASP A 241 -29.90 -23.34 19.24
CA ASP A 241 -29.70 -23.42 17.79
C ASP A 241 -29.04 -22.19 17.14
N ASP A 242 -28.08 -21.52 17.81
CA ASP A 242 -27.50 -20.24 17.32
C ASP A 242 -25.94 -20.16 17.27
N GLU A 243 -25.21 -21.28 17.43
CA GLU A 243 -23.72 -21.32 17.36
C GLU A 243 -23.12 -22.06 16.14
N GLU A 244 -23.79 -22.06 14.99
CA GLU A 244 -23.32 -22.71 13.75
C GLU A 244 -22.17 -21.96 13.01
N PHE A 245 -21.24 -21.35 13.74
CA PHE A 245 -19.98 -20.81 13.18
C PHE A 245 -18.71 -21.29 13.90
N ALA A 246 -18.85 -22.10 14.97
CA ALA A 246 -17.75 -22.51 15.82
C ALA A 246 -17.48 -24.03 15.85
N THR A 247 -17.99 -24.81 14.90
CA THR A 247 -17.53 -26.21 14.74
C THR A 247 -16.11 -26.21 14.16
N ALA A 248 -15.15 -26.17 15.09
CA ALA A 248 -13.72 -26.29 14.92
C ALA A 248 -13.34 -27.64 14.28
N THR A 249 -13.64 -27.78 12.99
CA THR A 249 -12.81 -28.59 12.10
C THR A 249 -11.42 -28.00 12.25
N THR A 250 -10.39 -28.81 12.49
CA THR A 250 -9.00 -28.35 12.60
C THR A 250 -8.56 -27.70 11.29
N VAL A 251 -8.93 -26.44 11.11
CA VAL A 251 -8.56 -25.62 9.95
C VAL A 251 -7.04 -25.52 10.02
N ASP A 252 -6.38 -26.29 9.16
CA ASP A 252 -4.92 -26.27 9.01
C ASP A 252 -4.47 -24.81 9.01
N GLY A 253 -3.38 -24.47 9.70
CA GLY A 253 -2.94 -23.07 9.86
C GLY A 253 -2.77 -22.28 8.55
N LYS A 254 -2.74 -22.98 7.41
CA LYS A 254 -2.75 -22.42 6.05
C LYS A 254 -4.10 -21.81 5.68
N ASP A 255 -5.18 -22.54 5.92
CA ASP A 255 -6.54 -22.11 5.61
C ASP A 255 -6.91 -20.88 6.43
N LYS A 256 -6.34 -20.72 7.64
CA LYS A 256 -6.53 -19.52 8.48
C LYS A 256 -6.13 -18.23 7.77
N LYS A 257 -5.01 -18.22 7.01
CA LYS A 257 -4.57 -17.02 6.29
C LYS A 257 -5.44 -16.70 5.09
N ALA A 258 -5.91 -17.73 4.38
CA ALA A 258 -6.85 -17.56 3.28
C ALA A 258 -8.20 -17.04 3.79
N VAL A 259 -8.68 -17.55 4.93
CA VAL A 259 -9.88 -17.05 5.62
C VAL A 259 -9.70 -15.61 6.08
N GLN A 260 -8.52 -15.23 6.61
CA GLN A 260 -8.23 -13.83 6.96
C GLN A 260 -8.25 -12.90 5.74
N PHE A 261 -7.69 -13.32 4.60
CA PHE A 261 -7.79 -12.58 3.34
C PHE A 261 -9.24 -12.43 2.87
N LEU A 262 -10.05 -13.48 2.99
CA LEU A 262 -11.47 -13.43 2.63
C LEU A 262 -12.31 -12.56 3.59
N LYS A 263 -11.84 -12.34 4.81
CA LYS A 263 -12.49 -11.46 5.79
C LYS A 263 -12.13 -9.98 5.57
N ASP A 264 -10.87 -9.69 5.24
CA ASP A 264 -10.39 -8.33 5.04
C ASP A 264 -9.24 -8.32 4.00
N PRO A 265 -9.58 -8.34 2.69
CA PRO A 265 -8.59 -8.40 1.63
C PRO A 265 -7.76 -7.11 1.55
N GLU A 266 -8.36 -5.96 1.87
CA GLU A 266 -7.66 -4.66 1.85
C GLU A 266 -6.52 -4.65 2.85
N ARG A 267 -6.80 -5.02 4.11
CA ARG A 267 -5.79 -5.09 5.16
C ARG A 267 -4.70 -6.09 4.84
N MET A 268 -5.04 -7.27 4.32
CA MET A 268 -4.04 -8.29 3.98
C MET A 268 -3.12 -7.83 2.85
N VAL A 269 -3.65 -7.10 1.85
CA VAL A 269 -2.82 -6.48 0.80
C VAL A 269 -1.92 -5.40 1.38
N LYS A 270 -2.42 -4.54 2.27
CA LYS A 270 -1.60 -3.54 2.98
C LYS A 270 -0.45 -4.20 3.73
N ILE A 271 -0.74 -5.18 4.59
CA ILE A 271 0.27 -5.93 5.37
C ILE A 271 1.32 -6.56 4.43
N PHE A 272 0.89 -7.19 3.34
CA PHE A 272 1.83 -7.80 2.41
C PHE A 272 2.77 -6.76 1.79
N LEU A 273 2.19 -5.69 1.23
CA LEU A 273 2.90 -4.63 0.52
C LEU A 273 3.62 -3.63 1.44
N SER A 274 3.62 -3.86 2.76
CA SER A 274 4.35 -3.05 3.74
C SER A 274 5.27 -3.89 4.63
N SER A 275 4.77 -4.38 5.77
CA SER A 275 5.56 -5.06 6.80
C SER A 275 6.11 -6.39 6.31
N HIS A 276 5.31 -7.16 5.57
CA HIS A 276 5.74 -8.47 5.10
C HIS A 276 6.89 -8.39 4.08
N ILE A 277 6.77 -7.55 3.05
CA ILE A 277 7.84 -7.40 2.05
C ILE A 277 9.13 -6.86 2.68
N ARG A 278 9.03 -6.02 3.72
CA ARG A 278 10.18 -5.54 4.50
C ARG A 278 10.83 -6.69 5.26
N ALA A 279 10.05 -7.44 6.04
CA ALA A 279 10.53 -8.60 6.81
C ALA A 279 11.15 -9.70 5.92
N LYS A 280 10.72 -9.81 4.66
CA LYS A 280 11.29 -10.74 3.67
C LYS A 280 12.46 -10.17 2.87
N GLY A 281 12.88 -8.93 3.13
CA GLY A 281 13.97 -8.27 2.41
C GLY A 281 13.67 -7.97 0.94
N ILE A 282 12.39 -7.99 0.55
CA ILE A 282 11.96 -7.71 -0.82
C ILE A 282 12.10 -6.22 -1.13
N ILE A 283 12.00 -5.36 -0.11
CA ILE A 283 12.05 -3.89 -0.25
C ILE A 283 13.41 -3.38 -0.76
N TRP A 284 14.47 -4.17 -0.64
CA TRP A 284 15.83 -3.78 -1.00
C TRP A 284 16.12 -3.89 -2.50
N SER A 285 15.14 -4.35 -3.29
CA SER A 285 15.24 -4.42 -4.74
C SER A 285 14.21 -3.50 -5.40
N LYS A 286 14.69 -2.47 -6.10
CA LYS A 286 13.86 -1.54 -6.87
C LYS A 286 12.94 -2.26 -7.86
N ILE A 287 13.45 -3.31 -8.51
CA ILE A 287 12.68 -4.13 -9.44
C ILE A 287 11.51 -4.81 -8.71
N ASN A 288 11.72 -5.33 -7.50
CA ASN A 288 10.66 -5.94 -6.72
C ASN A 288 9.62 -4.92 -6.23
N LEU A 289 10.04 -3.70 -5.90
CA LEU A 289 9.12 -2.61 -5.52
C LEU A 289 8.17 -2.24 -6.66
N GLU A 290 8.61 -2.37 -7.92
CA GLU A 290 7.76 -2.18 -9.09
C GLU A 290 6.89 -3.42 -9.40
N GLN A 291 7.45 -4.63 -9.32
CA GLN A 291 6.79 -5.85 -9.76
C GLN A 291 5.77 -6.39 -8.76
N THR A 292 6.05 -6.29 -7.46
CA THR A 292 5.20 -6.85 -6.40
C THR A 292 3.78 -6.26 -6.40
N PRO A 293 3.59 -4.92 -6.37
CA PRO A 293 2.25 -4.33 -6.45
C PRO A 293 1.55 -4.61 -7.79
N ARG A 294 2.28 -4.71 -8.91
CA ARG A 294 1.72 -5.10 -10.22
C ARG A 294 1.11 -6.49 -10.15
N LEU A 295 1.83 -7.44 -9.56
CA LEU A 295 1.36 -8.81 -9.43
C LEU A 295 0.06 -8.90 -8.61
N TRP A 296 -0.03 -8.14 -7.52
CA TRP A 296 -1.27 -8.01 -6.74
C TRP A 296 -2.40 -7.40 -7.55
N ALA A 297 -2.14 -6.32 -8.29
CA ALA A 297 -3.16 -5.70 -9.14
C ALA A 297 -3.72 -6.69 -10.17
N PHE A 298 -2.87 -7.44 -10.87
CA PHE A 298 -3.31 -8.50 -11.80
C PHE A 298 -4.16 -9.56 -11.10
N PHE A 299 -3.76 -10.02 -9.92
CA PHE A 299 -4.49 -11.05 -9.19
C PHE A 299 -5.88 -10.57 -8.75
N LEU A 300 -5.95 -9.38 -8.16
CA LEU A 300 -7.20 -8.79 -7.69
C LEU A 300 -8.16 -8.48 -8.85
N GLU A 301 -7.65 -7.94 -9.97
CA GLU A 301 -8.43 -7.72 -11.18
C GLU A 301 -8.93 -9.03 -11.78
N PHE A 302 -8.13 -10.09 -11.76
CA PHE A 302 -8.54 -11.42 -12.20
C PHE A 302 -9.68 -11.99 -11.34
N LEU A 303 -9.61 -11.84 -10.01
CA LEU A 303 -10.68 -12.26 -9.11
C LEU A 303 -11.99 -11.49 -9.35
N LEU A 304 -11.90 -10.16 -9.54
CA LEU A 304 -13.03 -9.28 -9.82
C LEU A 304 -13.67 -9.61 -11.18
N ARG A 305 -12.86 -9.72 -12.23
CA ARG A 305 -13.32 -10.01 -13.60
C ARG A 305 -13.99 -11.38 -13.70
N SER A 306 -13.43 -12.38 -13.02
CA SER A 306 -13.96 -13.73 -13.00
C SER A 306 -15.13 -13.91 -12.04
N ARG A 307 -15.50 -12.86 -11.28
CA ARG A 307 -16.57 -12.89 -10.27
C ARG A 307 -16.45 -14.08 -9.31
N VAL A 308 -15.22 -14.39 -8.87
CA VAL A 308 -14.95 -15.53 -7.98
C VAL A 308 -15.67 -15.35 -6.63
N LEU A 309 -15.72 -14.09 -6.16
CA LEU A 309 -16.24 -13.70 -4.86
C LEU A 309 -17.22 -12.52 -5.00
N PRO A 310 -18.42 -12.72 -5.57
CA PRO A 310 -19.33 -11.62 -5.89
C PRO A 310 -19.81 -10.85 -4.66
N ARG A 311 -19.87 -11.50 -3.49
CA ARG A 311 -20.27 -10.85 -2.22
C ARG A 311 -19.19 -9.95 -1.61
N SER A 312 -17.92 -10.14 -1.96
CA SER A 312 -16.76 -9.39 -1.44
C SER A 312 -16.17 -8.45 -2.48
N GLU A 313 -16.95 -8.08 -3.51
CA GLU A 313 -16.48 -7.29 -4.64
C GLU A 313 -16.04 -5.88 -4.21
N ALA A 314 -16.75 -5.26 -3.27
CA ALA A 314 -16.40 -3.94 -2.73
C ALA A 314 -15.05 -3.98 -1.99
N GLU A 315 -14.85 -4.99 -1.14
CA GLU A 315 -13.62 -5.20 -0.37
C GLU A 315 -12.42 -5.49 -1.30
N LEU A 316 -12.62 -6.30 -2.34
CA LEU A 316 -11.60 -6.57 -3.37
C LEU A 316 -11.24 -5.33 -4.17
N ARG A 317 -12.20 -4.42 -4.44
CA ARG A 317 -11.90 -3.13 -5.08
C ARG A 317 -11.10 -2.21 -4.17
N ALA A 318 -11.39 -2.18 -2.87
CA ALA A 318 -10.59 -1.44 -1.90
C ALA A 318 -9.14 -1.98 -1.84
N ALA A 319 -8.99 -3.31 -1.82
CA ALA A 319 -7.68 -3.96 -1.92
C ALA A 319 -6.94 -3.63 -3.23
N LEU A 320 -7.66 -3.58 -4.35
CA LEU A 320 -7.09 -3.18 -5.64
C LEU A 320 -6.65 -1.70 -5.63
N ALA A 321 -7.38 -0.82 -4.97
CA ALA A 321 -6.98 0.58 -4.80
C ALA A 321 -5.66 0.69 -4.04
N VAL A 322 -5.46 -0.10 -2.98
CA VAL A 322 -4.17 -0.19 -2.26
C VAL A 322 -3.06 -0.68 -3.18
N ALA A 323 -3.29 -1.75 -3.95
CA ALA A 323 -2.28 -2.25 -4.88
C ALA A 323 -1.90 -1.19 -5.95
N LYS A 324 -2.88 -0.40 -6.42
CA LYS A 324 -2.65 0.72 -7.34
C LYS A 324 -1.91 1.88 -6.69
N GLN A 325 -2.20 2.21 -5.44
CA GLN A 325 -1.45 3.18 -4.66
C GLN A 325 0.01 2.71 -4.48
N ALA A 326 0.22 1.44 -4.18
CA ALA A 326 1.54 0.82 -4.04
C ALA A 326 2.39 0.84 -5.32
N LEU A 327 1.76 0.80 -6.50
CA LEU A 327 2.47 0.99 -7.78
C LEU A 327 3.17 2.34 -7.89
N ILE A 328 2.66 3.35 -7.18
CA ILE A 328 3.19 4.71 -7.17
C ILE A 328 4.15 4.87 -5.99
N GLU A 329 3.71 4.52 -4.78
CA GLU A 329 4.46 4.82 -3.56
C GLU A 329 5.70 3.93 -3.37
N LEU A 330 5.65 2.63 -3.65
CA LEU A 330 6.78 1.73 -3.39
C LEU A 330 8.03 2.07 -4.22
N PRO A 331 7.96 2.30 -5.54
CA PRO A 331 9.14 2.72 -6.29
C PRO A 331 9.67 4.07 -5.78
N LEU A 332 8.78 4.98 -5.37
CA LEU A 332 9.15 6.28 -4.82
C LEU A 332 9.87 6.17 -3.48
N THR A 333 9.54 5.20 -2.61
CA THR A 333 10.26 5.06 -1.34
C THR A 333 11.75 4.78 -1.56
N SER A 334 12.10 3.95 -2.55
CA SER A 334 13.50 3.68 -2.92
C SER A 334 14.21 4.89 -3.52
N VAL A 335 13.49 5.71 -4.30
CA VAL A 335 14.05 6.94 -4.86
C VAL A 335 14.32 7.95 -3.74
N LEU A 336 13.33 8.19 -2.88
CA LEU A 336 13.45 9.12 -1.76
C LEU A 336 14.49 8.68 -0.73
N SER A 337 14.63 7.38 -0.46
CA SER A 337 15.68 6.88 0.43
C SER A 337 17.09 7.09 -0.10
N ALA A 338 17.27 7.23 -1.41
CA ALA A 338 18.55 7.55 -2.02
C ALA A 338 18.80 9.07 -2.09
N ASP A 339 17.74 9.86 -2.21
CA ASP A 339 17.81 11.32 -2.33
C ASP A 339 17.86 12.05 -0.98
N LEU A 340 17.49 11.40 0.13
CA LEU A 340 17.49 11.97 1.48
C LEU A 340 18.64 11.40 2.34
N PRO A 341 19.27 12.20 3.22
CA PRO A 341 19.11 13.65 3.39
C PRO A 341 19.49 14.43 2.12
N ASP A 342 18.73 15.48 1.82
CA ASP A 342 18.92 16.26 0.60
C ASP A 342 20.08 17.26 0.70
N LYS A 343 20.35 17.99 -0.39
CA LYS A 343 21.46 18.97 -0.46
C LYS A 343 21.38 20.04 0.64
N PHE A 344 20.17 20.56 0.90
CA PHE A 344 19.95 21.56 1.95
C PHE A 344 20.28 20.97 3.32
N SER A 345 19.73 19.80 3.63
CA SER A 345 19.93 19.15 4.93
C SER A 345 21.38 18.73 5.16
N LYS A 346 22.09 18.29 4.11
CA LYS A 346 23.54 18.04 4.15
C LYS A 346 24.33 19.33 4.47
N GLY A 347 23.96 20.46 3.85
CA GLY A 347 24.55 21.76 4.18
C GLY A 347 24.30 22.20 5.63
N CYS A 348 23.09 21.97 6.14
CA CYS A 348 22.77 22.17 7.56
C CYS A 348 23.60 21.26 8.48
N ARG A 349 23.82 20.00 8.10
CA ARG A 349 24.68 19.07 8.83
C ARG A 349 26.14 19.55 8.84
N GLU A 350 26.66 20.07 7.74
CA GLU A 350 28.01 20.66 7.69
C GLU A 350 28.13 21.89 8.60
N CYS A 351 27.06 22.69 8.74
CA CYS A 351 27.02 23.85 9.61
C CYS A 351 27.09 23.51 11.11
N TRP A 352 26.38 22.48 11.54
CA TRP A 352 26.13 22.21 12.98
C TRP A 352 26.65 20.85 13.46
N GLY A 353 27.27 20.08 12.57
CA GLY A 353 27.62 18.68 12.81
C GLY A 353 26.41 17.75 12.75
N GLU A 354 26.69 16.46 12.66
CA GLU A 354 25.68 15.40 12.78
C GLU A 354 25.06 15.41 14.18
N LYS A 355 23.72 15.36 14.23
CA LYS A 355 22.95 15.39 15.48
C LYS A 355 22.42 14.03 15.89
N THR A 356 22.36 13.12 14.93
CA THR A 356 21.86 11.79 15.18
C THR A 356 22.84 10.96 15.99
N GLU A 357 22.32 10.18 16.93
CA GLU A 357 23.01 9.06 17.56
C GLU A 357 23.13 7.90 16.54
N VAL A 358 23.69 8.14 15.35
CA VAL A 358 23.91 7.03 14.42
C VAL A 358 24.88 6.08 15.10
N PHE A 359 24.74 4.79 14.79
CA PHE A 359 25.80 3.81 14.96
C PHE A 359 27.10 4.49 14.59
N ARG A 360 27.89 4.93 15.59
CA ARG A 360 29.30 5.21 15.34
C ARG A 360 29.73 3.93 14.67
N THR A 361 30.14 4.03 13.41
CA THR A 361 31.02 3.02 12.84
C THR A 361 32.06 2.91 13.92
N LEU A 362 31.97 1.84 14.72
CA LEU A 362 33.05 1.51 15.61
C LEU A 362 34.12 1.29 14.57
N ASP A 363 35.00 2.29 14.42
CA ASP A 363 36.26 2.12 13.74
C ASP A 363 36.81 0.93 14.50
N ALA A 364 36.62 -0.23 13.88
CA ALA A 364 36.85 -1.49 14.53
C ALA A 364 38.35 -1.47 14.67
N ASP A 365 38.80 -1.04 15.85
CA ASP A 365 40.19 -0.78 16.06
C ASP A 365 40.91 -2.08 15.69
N GLU A 366 42.06 -1.93 15.04
CA GLU A 366 42.77 -3.07 14.49
C GLU A 366 43.03 -4.13 15.59
N GLU A 367 43.03 -3.69 16.85
CA GLU A 367 43.06 -4.47 18.08
C GLU A 367 41.79 -5.29 18.36
N TRP A 368 40.57 -4.75 18.26
CA TRP A 368 39.31 -5.49 18.37
C TRP A 368 39.13 -6.46 17.19
N LEU A 369 39.45 -6.02 15.97
CA LEU A 369 39.49 -6.93 14.80
C LEU A 369 40.55 -8.03 14.96
N ALA A 370 41.70 -7.74 15.57
CA ALA A 370 42.72 -8.73 15.88
C ALA A 370 42.27 -9.67 17.01
N SER A 371 41.51 -9.18 18.00
CA SER A 371 40.95 -9.99 19.09
C SER A 371 39.94 -11.03 18.59
N LEU A 372 39.14 -10.68 17.57
CA LEU A 372 38.25 -11.60 16.88
C LEU A 372 39.00 -12.63 16.02
N ARG A 373 40.20 -12.28 15.55
CA ARG A 373 41.09 -13.20 14.80
C ARG A 373 41.97 -14.06 15.72
N GLY A 374 42.18 -13.62 16.96
CA GLY A 374 43.12 -14.21 17.91
C GLY A 374 42.48 -15.24 18.81
N ASP A 375 42.29 -16.47 18.30
CA ASP A 375 42.40 -17.74 19.07
C ASP A 375 42.09 -19.00 18.23
N GLN A 376 42.02 -18.90 16.90
CA GLN A 376 42.17 -20.09 16.05
C GLN A 376 43.64 -20.50 15.97
N LYS A 377 44.16 -20.98 17.10
CA LYS A 377 45.41 -21.73 17.11
C LYS A 377 45.18 -22.95 16.20
N PRO A 378 45.93 -23.11 15.10
CA PRO A 378 45.83 -24.32 14.29
C PRO A 378 46.17 -25.48 15.22
N THR A 379 45.17 -26.31 15.54
CA THR A 379 45.42 -27.59 16.18
C THR A 379 46.22 -28.41 15.18
N ASP A 380 47.52 -28.46 15.44
CA ASP A 380 48.49 -29.22 14.68
C ASP A 380 47.97 -30.65 14.49
N GLY A 381 47.96 -31.09 13.23
CA GLY A 381 47.32 -32.31 12.78
C GLY A 381 47.93 -33.56 13.43
N GLY A 382 47.33 -33.98 14.54
CA GLY A 382 47.49 -35.32 15.08
C GLY A 382 46.83 -36.33 14.15
N LYS A 383 47.64 -37.13 13.45
CA LYS A 383 47.24 -38.26 12.61
C LYS A 383 46.24 -39.20 13.32
N PRO A 384 45.19 -39.68 12.64
CA PRO A 384 44.34 -40.75 13.17
C PRO A 384 45.04 -42.11 12.99
N ASN A 385 45.47 -42.71 14.09
CA ASN A 385 45.73 -44.15 14.15
C ASN A 385 44.52 -44.84 14.79
N ASP A 386 43.82 -45.57 13.92
CA ASP A 386 43.36 -46.96 14.04
C ASP A 386 43.13 -47.62 15.41
N ALA A 387 42.01 -48.35 15.45
CA ALA A 387 41.59 -49.44 16.34
C ALA A 387 41.08 -49.14 17.76
N GLY A 388 39.85 -49.63 18.03
CA GLY A 388 39.49 -50.16 19.35
C GLY A 388 38.05 -49.90 19.81
N GLU A 389 37.17 -50.86 19.57
CA GLU A 389 35.94 -51.06 20.34
C GLU A 389 36.21 -50.99 21.85
N GLN A 390 35.40 -50.25 22.62
CA GLN A 390 34.92 -50.74 23.92
C GLN A 390 33.72 -49.95 24.48
N LYS A 391 32.75 -50.78 24.87
CA LYS A 391 31.50 -50.68 25.63
C LYS A 391 31.45 -49.62 26.76
N PRO A 392 30.25 -49.09 27.09
CA PRO A 392 30.07 -48.22 28.25
C PRO A 392 29.98 -49.04 29.55
N THR A 393 30.66 -48.58 30.59
CA THR A 393 30.45 -49.01 31.98
C THR A 393 30.29 -47.79 32.87
N ASP A 394 29.23 -47.85 33.67
CA ASP A 394 28.88 -46.97 34.77
C ASP A 394 30.01 -46.83 35.80
N GLY A 395 30.05 -45.71 36.53
CA GLY A 395 30.79 -45.66 37.79
C GLY A 395 31.21 -44.28 38.30
N GLU A 396 30.46 -43.83 39.30
CA GLU A 396 30.92 -43.10 40.50
C GLU A 396 31.45 -41.65 40.40
N LEU A 397 30.54 -40.78 40.87
CA LEU A 397 30.80 -39.55 41.60
C LEU A 397 31.75 -39.77 42.79
N ASN A 398 32.78 -38.95 42.91
CA ASN A 398 33.19 -38.32 44.17
C ASN A 398 34.16 -37.14 43.93
N ASP A 399 33.68 -35.97 44.33
CA ASP A 399 34.30 -35.01 45.26
C ASP A 399 35.78 -34.61 45.09
N ALA A 400 36.04 -33.34 44.75
CA ALA A 400 36.75 -32.38 45.60
C ALA A 400 37.22 -31.11 44.83
N GLY A 401 36.88 -29.94 45.38
CA GLY A 401 37.58 -28.65 45.24
C GLY A 401 37.28 -27.85 43.96
N GLY A 402 36.81 -26.60 43.96
CA GLY A 402 36.86 -25.56 44.99
C GLY A 402 37.62 -24.36 44.43
N GLN A 403 36.91 -23.31 44.00
CA GLN A 403 37.27 -21.89 44.14
C GLN A 403 36.27 -21.02 43.35
N LYS A 404 35.52 -20.20 44.08
CA LYS A 404 34.58 -19.18 43.59
C LYS A 404 35.20 -17.81 43.90
N PRO A 405 35.29 -16.87 42.94
CA PRO A 405 35.71 -15.51 43.23
C PRO A 405 34.57 -14.70 43.85
N THR A 406 35.01 -13.80 44.72
CA THR A 406 34.27 -12.90 45.60
C THR A 406 33.95 -11.57 44.90
N ASP A 407 32.71 -11.12 45.03
CA ASP A 407 32.32 -9.72 44.80
C ASP A 407 32.42 -8.96 46.13
N GLY A 408 33.25 -7.92 46.15
CA GLY A 408 33.12 -6.79 47.08
C GLY A 408 32.11 -5.78 46.51
N GLU A 409 31.61 -4.77 47.20
CA GLU A 409 31.67 -4.27 48.57
C GLU A 409 31.07 -2.85 48.41
N LEU A 410 29.94 -2.53 49.04
CA LEU A 410 29.50 -1.14 49.19
C LEU A 410 28.90 -0.96 50.58
N ASN A 411 29.51 -0.03 51.30
CA ASN A 411 29.33 0.22 52.72
C ASN A 411 28.13 1.15 53.00
N ASP A 412 27.51 0.75 54.11
CA ASP A 412 26.67 1.42 55.11
C ASP A 412 26.96 2.90 55.44
N ALA A 413 25.89 3.68 55.64
CA ALA A 413 25.64 4.51 56.83
C ALA A 413 24.41 5.43 56.63
N GLY A 414 23.40 5.35 57.49
CA GLY A 414 22.34 6.38 57.55
C GLY A 414 21.04 5.99 58.25
N GLU A 415 21.12 5.77 59.55
CA GLU A 415 20.00 5.44 60.46
C GLU A 415 19.08 6.65 60.72
N GLN A 416 17.77 6.53 60.49
CA GLN A 416 16.72 7.34 61.13
C GLN A 416 15.32 6.68 61.05
N LYS A 417 14.80 6.31 62.23
CA LYS A 417 13.38 6.05 62.60
C LYS A 417 12.49 7.27 62.22
N PRO A 418 11.13 7.21 62.12
CA PRO A 418 10.24 6.46 63.03
C PRO A 418 8.86 5.96 62.48
N ALA A 419 8.14 5.30 63.40
CA ALA A 419 6.69 5.38 63.65
C ALA A 419 5.70 4.53 62.84
N ASP A 420 5.23 3.49 63.53
CA ASP A 420 3.95 2.81 63.36
C ASP A 420 2.76 3.77 63.40
N GLY A 421 1.78 3.51 62.53
CA GLY A 421 0.49 4.20 62.49
C GLY A 421 -0.52 3.48 61.60
N GLU A 422 -1.20 2.48 62.16
CA GLU A 422 -2.58 2.10 61.78
C GLU A 422 -3.49 3.33 61.77
N PRO A 423 -4.54 3.39 60.92
CA PRO A 423 -5.84 2.91 61.41
C PRO A 423 -6.84 2.36 60.36
N SER A 424 -7.74 1.48 60.87
CA SER A 424 -9.19 1.32 60.60
C SER A 424 -9.73 1.59 59.19
N ASP A 425 -10.29 0.63 58.46
CA ASP A 425 -11.59 -0.05 58.68
C ASP A 425 -12.75 0.89 59.06
N ALA A 426 -13.46 1.36 58.03
CA ALA A 426 -14.86 1.76 58.09
C ALA A 426 -15.45 1.65 56.67
N GLY A 427 -16.38 0.72 56.51
CA GLY A 427 -17.12 0.54 55.27
C GLY A 427 -18.12 1.67 55.01
N GLU A 428 -18.41 1.90 53.73
CA GLU A 428 -19.67 2.50 53.31
C GLU A 428 -20.01 1.95 51.91
N GLN A 429 -21.09 1.18 51.87
CA GLN A 429 -21.77 0.77 50.64
C GLN A 429 -22.51 1.98 50.08
N THR A 430 -22.24 2.33 48.83
CA THR A 430 -23.17 3.12 48.02
C THR A 430 -23.44 2.36 46.72
N GLU A 431 -24.63 1.76 46.68
CA GLU A 431 -25.33 1.48 45.44
C GLU A 431 -25.68 2.84 44.82
N ASP A 432 -25.30 3.09 43.56
CA ASP A 432 -26.08 4.01 42.73
C ASP A 432 -25.88 3.76 41.23
N THR A 433 -26.96 3.20 40.66
CA THR A 433 -27.61 3.60 39.41
C THR A 433 -26.76 3.93 38.18
N VAL A 434 -26.76 2.98 37.24
CA VAL A 434 -26.44 3.19 35.81
C VAL A 434 -27.54 4.06 35.18
N PRO A 435 -27.23 5.23 34.58
CA PRO A 435 -28.20 5.95 33.77
C PRO A 435 -28.29 5.28 32.39
N VAL A 436 -29.47 4.73 32.12
CA VAL A 436 -29.92 4.28 30.79
C VAL A 436 -29.93 5.49 29.85
N VAL A 437 -29.11 5.42 28.80
CA VAL A 437 -29.09 6.39 27.70
C VAL A 437 -30.26 6.07 26.77
N PRO A 438 -31.17 7.02 26.47
CA PRO A 438 -32.19 6.82 25.46
C PRO A 438 -31.60 6.96 24.05
N GLU A 439 -31.82 5.94 23.23
CA GLU A 439 -31.64 5.98 21.77
C GLU A 439 -32.48 7.12 21.16
N PRO A 440 -31.95 7.91 20.21
CA PRO A 440 -32.76 8.83 19.44
C PRO A 440 -33.48 8.10 18.29
N ASP A 441 -34.79 8.31 18.26
CA ASP A 441 -35.73 7.93 17.22
C ASP A 441 -35.20 8.20 15.80
N GLN A 442 -35.10 7.14 14.99
CA GLN A 442 -34.97 7.25 13.54
C GLN A 442 -36.37 7.37 12.93
N GLU A 443 -36.66 8.55 12.38
CA GLU A 443 -37.83 8.81 11.54
C GLU A 443 -37.82 7.88 10.31
N GLU A 444 -38.86 7.05 10.21
CA GLU A 444 -39.17 6.25 9.03
C GLU A 444 -39.62 7.15 7.86
N GLY A 445 -38.75 7.27 6.86
CA GLY A 445 -39.10 7.79 5.55
C GLY A 445 -39.53 6.66 4.61
N GLU A 446 -40.85 6.48 4.46
CA GLU A 446 -41.46 5.63 3.44
C GLU A 446 -41.03 6.04 2.01
N ALA A 447 -40.36 5.13 1.30
CA ALA A 447 -40.24 5.20 -0.16
C ALA A 447 -40.45 3.81 -0.77
N ALA A 448 -41.61 3.66 -1.41
CA ALA A 448 -42.07 2.46 -2.09
C ALA A 448 -41.09 1.99 -3.19
N SER A 449 -40.54 0.78 -3.02
CA SER A 449 -39.84 0.06 -4.07
C SER A 449 -40.74 -1.04 -4.64
N ALA A 450 -41.20 -0.82 -5.86
CA ALA A 450 -41.95 -1.78 -6.66
C ALA A 450 -41.11 -3.02 -6.97
N ALA A 451 -41.69 -4.20 -6.73
CA ALA A 451 -41.14 -5.50 -7.08
C ALA A 451 -41.09 -5.72 -8.60
N PRO A 452 -40.01 -6.29 -9.17
CA PRO A 452 -40.06 -6.90 -10.48
C PRO A 452 -40.48 -8.37 -10.40
N ALA A 453 -41.45 -8.70 -11.24
CA ALA A 453 -42.07 -10.00 -11.42
C ALA A 453 -41.06 -11.11 -11.73
N GLN A 454 -41.29 -12.27 -11.11
CA GLN A 454 -40.72 -13.55 -11.47
C GLN A 454 -41.22 -13.96 -12.86
N LEU A 455 -40.30 -14.22 -13.79
CA LEU A 455 -40.59 -14.90 -15.04
C LEU A 455 -40.05 -16.33 -14.95
N ASP A 456 -40.98 -17.27 -14.81
CA ASP A 456 -40.76 -18.70 -15.02
C ASP A 456 -40.29 -18.94 -16.46
N ILE A 457 -39.09 -19.48 -16.61
CA ILE A 457 -38.60 -20.01 -17.89
C ILE A 457 -38.58 -21.53 -17.77
N VAL A 458 -39.57 -22.14 -18.45
CA VAL A 458 -39.68 -23.57 -18.73
C VAL A 458 -38.54 -24.00 -19.65
N PRO A 459 -37.81 -25.10 -19.38
CA PRO A 459 -36.85 -25.63 -20.34
C PRO A 459 -37.58 -26.45 -21.41
N GLU A 460 -37.47 -26.00 -22.67
CA GLU A 460 -37.93 -26.72 -23.86
C GLU A 460 -36.85 -27.73 -24.29
N GLU A 461 -37.20 -29.02 -24.25
CA GLU A 461 -36.42 -30.11 -24.79
C GLU A 461 -36.33 -30.01 -26.32
N ALA A 462 -35.12 -29.93 -26.85
CA ALA A 462 -34.86 -30.12 -28.28
C ALA A 462 -33.76 -31.16 -28.48
N GLN A 463 -34.21 -32.36 -28.89
CA GLN A 463 -33.42 -33.41 -29.50
C GLN A 463 -32.72 -32.90 -30.77
N GLY A 464 -31.47 -33.30 -30.99
CA GLY A 464 -30.75 -32.99 -32.22
C GLY A 464 -29.34 -33.54 -32.32
N ASP A 465 -29.25 -34.76 -32.87
CA ASP A 465 -28.17 -35.34 -33.67
C ASP A 465 -26.74 -35.43 -33.13
N GLN A 466 -26.43 -36.65 -32.66
CA GLN A 466 -25.10 -37.24 -32.66
C GLN A 466 -24.55 -37.34 -34.09
N LYS A 467 -23.36 -36.80 -34.31
CA LYS A 467 -22.48 -37.25 -35.39
C LYS A 467 -21.14 -37.66 -34.80
N GLU A 468 -20.90 -38.97 -34.92
CA GLU A 468 -19.69 -39.67 -34.55
C GLU A 468 -18.46 -39.06 -35.23
N ALA A 469 -17.42 -38.80 -34.45
CA ALA A 469 -16.05 -38.76 -34.93
C ALA A 469 -15.17 -39.43 -33.87
N ALA A 470 -14.86 -40.69 -34.14
CA ALA A 470 -13.84 -41.46 -33.46
C ALA A 470 -12.47 -40.79 -33.57
N ASN A 471 -11.73 -40.77 -32.46
CA ASN A 471 -10.26 -40.76 -32.29
C ASN A 471 -10.03 -40.52 -30.78
N GLY A 472 -9.63 -41.48 -29.96
CA GLY A 472 -8.50 -42.38 -30.14
C GLY A 472 -7.45 -41.99 -29.09
N TRP A 473 -7.52 -42.65 -27.94
CA TRP A 473 -6.78 -42.38 -26.70
C TRP A 473 -5.30 -42.84 -26.76
N GLY A 474 -4.41 -42.06 -26.13
CA GLY A 474 -3.44 -42.57 -25.16
C GLY A 474 -2.04 -43.02 -25.62
N ALA A 475 -1.02 -42.24 -25.27
CA ALA A 475 0.34 -42.67 -24.92
C ALA A 475 0.94 -41.57 -24.02
N VAL A 476 0.99 -41.72 -22.69
CA VAL A 476 1.96 -42.48 -21.88
C VAL A 476 3.38 -42.38 -22.44
N TRP A 477 4.16 -41.47 -21.85
CA TRP A 477 5.60 -41.34 -22.01
C TRP A 477 6.20 -41.52 -20.62
N ASP A 478 6.32 -42.79 -20.25
CA ASP A 478 7.30 -43.28 -19.29
C ASP A 478 8.57 -43.54 -20.10
N SER A 479 9.65 -42.83 -19.80
CA SER A 479 10.99 -43.17 -20.29
C SER A 479 11.97 -43.11 -19.12
N THR A 480 11.95 -44.19 -18.36
CA THR A 480 12.98 -44.56 -17.40
C THR A 480 14.03 -45.43 -18.11
N THR A 481 15.11 -44.81 -18.61
CA THR A 481 16.39 -45.46 -19.03
C THR A 481 17.45 -44.35 -18.93
N ASN A 482 18.21 -44.20 -17.84
CA ASN A 482 19.37 -44.98 -17.38
C ASN A 482 20.48 -45.20 -18.42
N GLU A 483 21.13 -44.11 -18.85
CA GLU A 483 22.49 -44.05 -19.41
C GLU A 483 23.05 -42.71 -18.91
N GLY A 484 24.09 -42.62 -18.06
CA GLY A 484 25.46 -42.97 -18.38
C GLY A 484 26.28 -41.69 -18.58
N TRP A 485 26.39 -40.85 -17.55
CA TRP A 485 27.23 -39.64 -17.59
C TRP A 485 28.70 -40.02 -17.36
N GLY A 486 29.49 -40.07 -18.44
CA GLY A 486 30.92 -40.31 -18.35
C GLY A 486 31.58 -40.55 -19.70
N ALA A 487 31.69 -39.50 -20.52
CA ALA A 487 32.72 -39.41 -21.55
C ALA A 487 33.02 -37.93 -21.81
N VAL A 488 34.20 -37.54 -21.36
CA VAL A 488 34.90 -36.30 -21.72
C VAL A 488 35.39 -36.46 -23.16
N ASP A 489 34.84 -35.66 -24.07
CA ASP A 489 35.51 -35.37 -25.33
C ASP A 489 36.29 -34.06 -25.15
N GLU A 490 37.60 -34.24 -25.02
CA GLU A 490 38.62 -33.24 -25.33
C GLU A 490 38.48 -32.85 -26.81
N ASP A 491 38.84 -31.61 -27.14
CA ASP A 491 38.87 -31.01 -28.49
C ASP A 491 37.57 -30.33 -28.96
N ASN A 492 37.31 -29.14 -28.42
CA ASN A 492 36.65 -28.11 -29.23
C ASN A 492 37.24 -26.72 -28.99
N ASP A 493 38.30 -26.48 -29.77
CA ASP A 493 38.99 -25.23 -30.03
C ASP A 493 38.06 -24.25 -30.77
N TRP A 494 37.38 -23.38 -30.01
CA TRP A 494 36.68 -22.21 -30.53
C TRP A 494 37.25 -20.94 -29.91
N ALA A 495 38.53 -20.70 -30.18
CA ALA A 495 39.14 -19.39 -30.09
C ALA A 495 38.48 -18.42 -31.09
N MET A 496 37.28 -17.93 -30.76
CA MET A 496 36.78 -16.68 -31.31
C MET A 496 37.33 -15.53 -30.47
N ASN A 497 38.33 -14.87 -31.06
CA ASN A 497 38.73 -13.49 -30.79
C ASN A 497 37.48 -12.62 -30.68
N THR A 498 36.98 -12.48 -29.47
CA THR A 498 36.04 -11.42 -29.11
C THR A 498 36.93 -10.36 -28.49
N GLU A 499 37.24 -9.31 -29.26
CA GLU A 499 37.79 -8.08 -28.72
C GLU A 499 36.89 -7.69 -27.55
N LYS A 500 37.40 -7.94 -26.35
CA LYS A 500 36.75 -7.63 -25.09
C LYS A 500 36.58 -6.11 -25.09
N PRO A 501 35.36 -5.56 -25.15
CA PRO A 501 35.21 -4.12 -24.96
C PRO A 501 35.87 -3.80 -23.62
N GLU A 502 36.77 -2.83 -23.66
CA GLU A 502 37.53 -2.37 -22.50
C GLU A 502 36.58 -2.29 -21.31
N ASP A 503 36.91 -3.03 -20.25
CA ASP A 503 36.07 -3.22 -19.08
C ASP A 503 35.66 -1.83 -18.55
N GLU A 504 34.47 -1.34 -18.94
CA GLU A 504 33.74 -0.31 -18.22
C GLU A 504 33.57 -0.90 -16.82
N VAL A 505 34.49 -0.52 -15.93
CA VAL A 505 34.34 -0.77 -14.51
C VAL A 505 33.03 -0.09 -14.16
N GLU A 506 31.96 -0.88 -14.02
CA GLU A 506 30.71 -0.41 -13.41
C GLU A 506 31.12 0.10 -12.03
N GLU A 507 31.38 1.41 -11.95
CA GLU A 507 31.72 2.09 -10.73
C GLU A 507 30.59 1.74 -9.76
N ASN A 508 30.94 0.97 -8.74
CA ASN A 508 29.96 0.45 -7.81
C ASN A 508 29.23 1.66 -7.24
N PRO A 509 27.92 1.87 -7.53
CA PRO A 509 27.24 3.13 -7.24
C PRO A 509 27.22 3.45 -5.74
N TRP A 510 27.48 2.43 -4.91
CA TRP A 510 27.66 2.50 -3.46
C TRP A 510 28.99 3.11 -2.98
N MET A 511 29.99 3.26 -3.85
CA MET A 511 31.33 3.80 -3.53
C MET A 511 31.65 5.09 -4.29
N THR A 512 30.66 5.74 -4.89
CA THR A 512 30.87 7.05 -5.50
C THR A 512 31.26 8.02 -4.39
N VAL A 513 32.54 8.38 -4.34
CA VAL A 513 33.06 9.40 -3.43
C VAL A 513 32.27 10.68 -3.71
N GLN A 514 31.39 11.07 -2.78
CA GLN A 514 30.63 12.30 -2.94
C GLN A 514 31.65 13.43 -2.96
N GLU A 515 31.80 14.09 -4.12
CA GLU A 515 32.58 15.32 -4.22
C GLU A 515 32.10 16.25 -3.11
N GLU A 516 33.02 16.70 -2.26
CA GLU A 516 32.74 17.61 -1.16
C GLU A 516 32.22 18.93 -1.73
N LEU A 517 30.90 19.02 -1.94
CA LEU A 517 30.24 20.23 -2.37
C LEU A 517 30.42 21.25 -1.26
N SER A 518 31.16 22.32 -1.53
CA SER A 518 31.32 23.43 -0.59
C SER A 518 29.96 23.94 -0.11
N LEU A 519 29.86 24.35 1.15
CA LEU A 519 28.67 24.96 1.75
C LEU A 519 27.99 26.03 0.86
N GLU A 520 28.79 26.85 0.17
CA GLU A 520 28.31 27.88 -0.76
C GLU A 520 27.50 27.31 -1.93
N HIS A 521 27.85 26.11 -2.39
CA HIS A 521 27.17 25.41 -3.47
C HIS A 521 25.87 24.75 -2.97
N LEU A 522 25.85 24.28 -1.73
CA LEU A 522 24.69 23.59 -1.14
C LEU A 522 23.58 24.55 -0.73
N LEU A 523 23.94 25.70 -0.16
CA LEU A 523 22.97 26.66 0.41
C LEU A 523 22.87 27.96 -0.40
N GLY A 524 23.86 28.27 -1.24
CA GLY A 524 23.98 29.57 -1.90
C GLY A 524 24.69 30.63 -1.03
N PRO A 525 25.23 31.69 -1.63
CA PRO A 525 26.08 32.66 -0.94
C PRO A 525 25.37 33.41 0.20
N SER A 526 24.05 33.61 0.09
CA SER A 526 23.26 34.31 1.11
C SER A 526 23.03 33.48 2.37
N LEU A 527 23.20 32.17 2.33
CA LEU A 527 22.94 31.26 3.45
C LEU A 527 24.21 30.77 4.15
N VAL A 528 25.40 31.21 3.71
CA VAL A 528 26.68 30.90 4.38
C VAL A 528 26.71 31.42 5.82
N GLU A 529 25.92 32.45 6.12
CA GLU A 529 25.79 33.04 7.46
C GLU A 529 24.69 32.40 8.31
N LEU A 530 24.11 31.29 7.84
CA LEU A 530 23.16 30.51 8.63
C LEU A 530 23.74 30.07 9.99
N PRO A 531 25.00 29.58 10.10
CA PRO A 531 25.61 29.22 11.38
C PRO A 531 25.89 30.42 12.28
N THR A 532 25.96 31.65 11.74
CA THR A 532 26.21 32.84 12.55
C THR A 532 24.92 33.36 13.17
N THR A 533 23.79 33.19 12.49
CA THR A 533 22.46 33.69 12.89
C THR A 533 21.59 32.65 13.60
N HIS A 534 21.80 31.36 13.35
CA HIS A 534 20.98 30.26 13.88
C HIS A 534 21.81 29.20 14.60
N ILE A 535 21.13 28.43 15.46
CA ILE A 535 21.60 27.25 16.19
C ILE A 535 20.55 26.14 16.08
N THR A 536 20.92 24.94 16.49
CA THR A 536 19.99 23.81 16.59
C THR A 536 19.14 23.91 17.85
N GLY A 537 17.83 23.73 17.72
CA GLY A 537 16.86 23.69 18.81
C GLY A 537 16.53 22.27 19.24
N VAL A 538 15.25 21.87 19.09
CA VAL A 538 14.81 20.50 19.33
C VAL A 538 15.46 19.53 18.34
N VAL A 539 15.97 18.42 18.85
CA VAL A 539 16.45 17.27 18.06
C VAL A 539 15.58 16.06 18.39
N GLU A 540 14.85 15.56 17.40
CA GLU A 540 13.83 14.52 17.56
C GLU A 540 14.07 13.36 16.60
N GLN A 541 14.09 12.14 17.10
CA GLN A 541 14.05 10.91 16.33
C GLN A 541 12.61 10.37 16.30
N SER A 542 11.98 10.30 15.12
CA SER A 542 10.58 9.84 15.00
C SER A 542 10.17 9.46 13.57
N LEU A 543 9.04 8.75 13.43
CA LEU A 543 8.33 8.60 12.16
C LEU A 543 7.32 9.75 11.95
N ARG A 544 7.45 10.43 10.82
CA ARG A 544 6.57 11.52 10.42
C ARG A 544 5.92 11.25 9.05
N ARG A 545 4.66 11.64 8.88
CA ARG A 545 3.87 11.51 7.64
C ARG A 545 3.75 12.85 6.93
N ILE A 546 3.95 12.87 5.61
CA ILE A 546 3.73 14.06 4.78
C ILE A 546 2.23 14.37 4.71
N THR A 547 1.83 15.50 5.29
CA THR A 547 0.44 15.97 5.27
C THR A 547 0.24 17.13 4.29
N ASP A 548 1.25 17.99 4.12
CA ASP A 548 1.18 19.08 3.16
C ASP A 548 2.51 19.35 2.43
N LEU A 549 2.38 19.85 1.20
CA LEU A 549 3.47 20.21 0.30
C LEU A 549 3.25 21.64 -0.16
N ILE A 550 4.09 22.56 0.32
CA ILE A 550 3.96 24.00 0.08
C ILE A 550 5.07 24.42 -0.90
N PRO A 551 4.75 24.72 -2.17
CA PRO A 551 5.75 25.13 -3.15
C PRO A 551 6.34 26.50 -2.79
N ILE A 552 7.45 26.85 -3.44
CA ILE A 552 8.08 28.17 -3.31
C ILE A 552 7.06 29.25 -3.70
N PRO A 553 6.76 30.24 -2.84
CA PRO A 553 5.78 31.25 -3.16
C PRO A 553 6.29 32.17 -4.29
N THR A 554 5.53 32.25 -5.40
CA THR A 554 5.91 33.04 -6.58
C THR A 554 5.82 34.55 -6.39
N ASN A 555 5.10 35.01 -5.36
CA ASN A 555 4.76 36.42 -5.15
C ASN A 555 5.40 37.01 -3.87
N LEU A 556 6.61 36.60 -3.51
CA LEU A 556 7.30 37.21 -2.37
C LEU A 556 7.77 38.63 -2.74
N PRO A 557 7.69 39.60 -1.80
CA PRO A 557 8.17 40.95 -2.03
C PRO A 557 9.64 40.91 -2.49
N PRO A 558 10.12 41.89 -3.26
CA PRO A 558 11.51 41.92 -3.72
C PRO A 558 12.48 41.88 -2.53
N LYS A 559 13.65 41.27 -2.74
CA LYS A 559 14.72 41.21 -1.74
C LYS A 559 15.03 42.64 -1.27
N PRO A 560 14.94 42.96 0.03
CA PRO A 560 15.34 44.27 0.52
C PRO A 560 16.81 44.50 0.15
N ALA A 561 17.15 45.71 -0.31
CA ALA A 561 18.51 46.05 -0.71
C ALA A 561 19.46 45.79 0.46
N GLU A 562 20.58 45.11 0.20
CA GLU A 562 21.63 44.83 1.18
C GLU A 562 22.24 46.14 1.66
N GLU A 563 21.73 46.66 2.79
CA GLU A 563 22.47 47.65 3.56
C GLU A 563 23.65 46.93 4.24
N ALA A 564 24.86 47.45 4.07
CA ALA A 564 26.14 46.85 4.47
C ALA A 564 26.34 46.74 6.00
N GLY A 565 25.43 46.06 6.69
CA GLY A 565 25.41 45.83 8.13
C GLY A 565 25.35 44.35 8.49
N ALA A 566 25.35 44.07 9.80
CA ALA A 566 25.22 42.72 10.34
C ALA A 566 23.96 42.03 9.82
N VAL A 567 24.10 40.75 9.49
CA VAL A 567 23.04 39.99 8.82
C VAL A 567 21.95 39.62 9.81
N ASP A 568 20.74 40.08 9.48
CA ASP A 568 19.55 39.83 10.28
C ASP A 568 19.05 38.40 10.05
N ALA A 569 18.85 37.65 11.13
CA ALA A 569 18.27 36.31 11.07
C ALA A 569 16.91 36.29 10.35
N ALA A 570 16.12 37.37 10.44
CA ALA A 570 14.85 37.46 9.72
C ALA A 570 15.02 37.58 8.20
N ALA A 571 16.12 38.19 7.73
CA ALA A 571 16.44 38.27 6.31
C ALA A 571 16.87 36.90 5.77
N ILE A 572 17.65 36.14 6.55
CA ILE A 572 18.04 34.76 6.24
C ILE A 572 16.82 33.84 6.16
N GLU A 573 15.90 33.93 7.13
CA GLU A 573 14.64 33.16 7.07
C GLU A 573 13.78 33.49 5.85
N LEU A 574 13.69 34.77 5.49
CA LEU A 574 12.96 35.20 4.29
C LEU A 574 13.62 34.69 3.00
N GLU A 575 14.95 34.62 2.97
CA GLU A 575 15.69 34.02 1.86
C GLU A 575 15.43 32.51 1.78
N MET A 576 15.43 31.79 2.91
CA MET A 576 15.06 30.37 2.94
C MET A 576 13.65 30.14 2.41
N GLU A 577 12.67 30.97 2.78
CA GLU A 577 11.30 30.91 2.25
C GLU A 577 11.20 31.17 0.73
N ARG A 578 12.17 31.92 0.16
CA ARG A 578 12.25 32.18 -1.29
C ARG A 578 12.96 31.07 -2.06
N THR A 579 13.85 30.34 -1.41
CA THR A 579 14.73 29.36 -2.07
C THR A 579 14.19 27.94 -1.95
N PHE A 580 13.62 27.58 -0.79
CA PHE A 580 13.25 26.20 -0.49
C PHE A 580 11.74 26.03 -0.35
N PRO A 581 11.14 25.04 -1.04
CA PRO A 581 9.79 24.61 -0.73
C PRO A 581 9.72 23.98 0.68
N LYS A 582 8.51 23.91 1.23
CA LYS A 582 8.25 23.44 2.59
C LYS A 582 7.41 22.17 2.58
N VAL A 583 7.77 21.23 3.43
CA VAL A 583 7.06 19.97 3.64
C VAL A 583 6.54 19.96 5.06
N VAL A 584 5.22 19.84 5.22
CA VAL A 584 4.60 19.73 6.56
C VAL A 584 4.47 18.26 6.89
N LEU A 585 5.08 17.86 8.00
CA LEU A 585 5.09 16.48 8.46
C LEU A 585 4.37 16.37 9.81
N SER A 586 3.38 15.49 9.89
CA SER A 586 2.64 15.19 11.12
C SER A 586 3.18 13.92 11.78
N PRO A 587 3.14 13.80 13.11
CA PRO A 587 3.57 12.58 13.80
C PRO A 587 2.72 11.37 13.42
N TRP A 588 3.34 10.18 13.35
CA TRP A 588 2.63 8.92 13.18
C TRP A 588 3.08 7.92 14.25
N LEU A 589 2.36 7.92 15.37
CA LEU A 589 2.66 7.09 16.55
C LEU A 589 2.21 5.64 16.37
N SER A 590 2.92 4.71 17.03
CA SER A 590 2.55 3.29 17.15
C SER A 590 2.19 2.60 15.82
N TRP A 591 2.82 3.03 14.74
CA TRP A 591 2.48 2.67 13.35
C TRP A 591 2.84 1.22 12.97
N ASP A 592 3.74 0.60 13.71
CA ASP A 592 4.37 -0.69 13.40
C ASP A 592 4.04 -1.81 14.40
N GLY A 593 3.22 -1.53 15.42
CA GLY A 593 2.99 -2.51 16.49
C GLY A 593 4.25 -2.93 17.25
N GLY A 594 5.31 -2.10 17.23
CA GLY A 594 6.57 -2.35 17.93
C GLY A 594 7.66 -3.08 17.12
N GLU A 595 7.52 -3.24 15.80
CA GLU A 595 8.57 -3.87 14.96
C GLU A 595 9.85 -3.01 14.83
N MET A 596 9.76 -1.68 14.96
CA MET A 596 10.82 -0.69 14.94
C MET A 596 10.72 0.27 16.14
N PRO A 597 10.98 -0.22 17.37
CA PRO A 597 10.78 0.55 18.60
C PRO A 597 11.46 1.93 18.62
N ALA A 598 12.60 2.07 17.94
CA ALA A 598 13.35 3.33 17.86
C ALA A 598 12.58 4.48 17.16
N TYR A 599 11.57 4.17 16.35
CA TYR A 599 10.79 5.15 15.60
C TYR A 599 9.28 5.01 15.81
N SER A 600 8.82 4.04 16.61
CA SER A 600 7.40 3.85 16.95
C SER A 600 6.85 5.04 17.73
N ASP A 601 7.65 5.55 18.67
CA ASP A 601 7.35 6.71 19.49
C ASP A 601 8.47 7.74 19.35
N PRO A 602 8.16 9.05 19.35
CA PRO A 602 9.19 10.08 19.27
C PRO A 602 10.17 10.01 20.43
N ARG A 603 11.45 10.16 20.12
CA ARG A 603 12.53 10.24 21.12
C ARG A 603 13.29 11.54 20.94
N ILE A 604 13.48 12.28 22.02
CA ILE A 604 14.30 13.50 22.02
C ILE A 604 15.73 13.10 22.35
N LEU A 605 16.68 13.54 21.53
CA LEU A 605 18.09 13.20 21.70
C LEU A 605 18.77 14.16 22.69
N ASP A 606 19.85 13.69 23.32
CA ASP A 606 20.61 14.47 24.31
C ASP A 606 21.23 15.75 23.72
N THR A 607 21.36 15.81 22.39
CA THR A 607 21.84 16.99 21.64
C THR A 607 20.78 18.08 21.49
N SER A 608 19.53 17.83 21.90
CA SER A 608 18.42 18.77 21.86
C SER A 608 18.61 19.92 22.86
N GLN A 609 18.35 21.15 22.42
CA GLN A 609 18.44 22.37 23.23
C GLN A 609 17.09 23.12 23.36
N GLY A 610 16.04 22.61 22.72
CA GLY A 610 14.72 23.24 22.70
C GLY A 610 13.82 22.81 23.87
N ASN A 611 12.79 23.60 24.15
CA ASN A 611 11.76 23.24 25.12
C ASN A 611 10.83 22.18 24.51
N VAL A 612 10.75 21.02 25.14
CA VAL A 612 9.90 19.90 24.72
C VAL A 612 8.94 19.53 25.83
N ALA A 613 7.73 19.08 25.48
CA ALA A 613 6.81 18.49 26.44
C ALA A 613 7.42 17.21 27.05
N ASP A 614 7.07 16.89 28.30
CA ASP A 614 7.57 15.69 28.95
C ASP A 614 6.88 14.43 28.36
N PRO A 615 7.61 13.31 28.16
CA PRO A 615 7.01 12.04 27.74
C PRO A 615 6.07 11.48 28.84
N PRO A 616 5.11 10.59 28.50
CA PRO A 616 4.92 9.93 27.21
C PRO A 616 4.22 10.82 26.16
N TYR A 617 4.62 10.67 24.90
CA TYR A 617 3.98 11.34 23.76
C TYR A 617 2.80 10.51 23.28
N THR A 618 1.58 10.98 23.54
CA THR A 618 0.35 10.31 23.11
C THR A 618 -0.42 11.17 22.13
N THR A 619 -1.29 10.54 21.32
CA THR A 619 -2.23 11.27 20.48
C THR A 619 -3.20 12.02 21.37
N ARG A 620 -3.26 13.32 21.17
CA ARG A 620 -4.11 14.21 21.92
C ARG A 620 -5.59 13.95 21.64
N THR A 621 -6.35 13.83 22.71
CA THR A 621 -7.80 13.71 22.74
C THR A 621 -8.46 15.07 22.93
N ALA A 622 -9.77 15.15 22.73
CA ALA A 622 -10.53 16.40 22.89
C ALA A 622 -10.48 16.95 24.33
N ASP A 623 -10.21 16.09 25.32
CA ASP A 623 -10.18 16.42 26.74
C ASP A 623 -8.81 16.94 27.23
N ASP A 624 -7.76 16.81 26.41
CA ASP A 624 -6.40 17.19 26.79
C ASP A 624 -6.19 18.72 26.82
N PRO A 625 -5.38 19.25 27.77
CA PRO A 625 -5.17 20.68 27.96
C PRO A 625 -4.49 21.34 26.75
N PRO A 626 -4.88 22.58 26.35
CA PRO A 626 -4.32 23.30 25.18
C PRO A 626 -2.79 23.29 25.16
N ALA A 627 -2.21 23.16 23.96
CA ALA A 627 -0.76 23.10 23.79
C ALA A 627 -0.10 24.32 24.44
N THR A 628 0.91 24.08 25.27
CA THR A 628 1.64 25.15 25.96
C THR A 628 2.41 25.97 24.92
N PRO A 629 2.14 27.29 24.77
CA PRO A 629 2.80 28.08 23.74
C PRO A 629 4.32 28.08 23.90
N GLY A 630 5.04 27.68 22.84
CA GLY A 630 6.51 27.67 22.81
C GLY A 630 7.16 26.41 23.38
N VAL A 631 6.38 25.38 23.71
CA VAL A 631 6.86 24.03 24.01
C VAL A 631 6.47 23.13 22.83
N HIS A 632 7.44 22.41 22.25
CA HIS A 632 7.19 21.46 21.17
C HIS A 632 6.64 20.16 21.74
N ASP A 633 5.54 19.67 21.18
CA ASP A 633 4.97 18.34 21.49
C ASP A 633 5.22 17.38 20.32
N PRO A 634 6.21 16.48 20.42
CA PRO A 634 6.54 15.51 19.38
C PRO A 634 5.37 14.61 18.97
N GLY A 635 4.41 14.35 19.87
CA GLY A 635 3.27 13.46 19.63
C GLY A 635 2.16 14.11 18.81
N ASN A 636 2.11 15.43 18.75
CA ASN A 636 0.96 16.16 18.17
C ASN A 636 1.35 17.29 17.22
N ASP A 637 2.47 17.97 17.46
CA ASP A 637 2.84 19.14 16.68
C ASP A 637 3.38 18.74 15.31
N PRO A 638 2.87 19.32 14.21
CA PRO A 638 3.48 19.15 12.91
C PRO A 638 4.79 19.95 12.80
N ILE A 639 5.77 19.38 12.10
CA ILE A 639 7.04 20.07 11.78
C ILE A 639 7.02 20.55 10.33
N THR A 640 7.70 21.67 10.06
CA THR A 640 7.84 22.22 8.71
C THR A 640 9.28 22.08 8.26
N VAL A 641 9.54 21.10 7.40
CA VAL A 641 10.87 20.78 6.89
C VAL A 641 11.11 21.56 5.59
N LEU A 642 12.25 22.25 5.52
CA LEU A 642 12.73 22.84 4.27
C LEU A 642 13.46 21.77 3.46
N VAL A 643 13.13 21.66 2.18
CA VAL A 643 13.74 20.66 1.28
C VAL A 643 14.21 21.31 -0.02
N HIS A 644 15.20 20.71 -0.66
CA HIS A 644 15.71 21.10 -1.95
C HIS A 644 14.65 20.87 -3.05
N PRO A 645 14.50 21.78 -4.04
CA PRO A 645 13.52 21.65 -5.11
C PRO A 645 13.55 20.30 -5.85
N ASP A 646 14.73 19.79 -6.19
CA ASP A 646 14.92 18.48 -6.86
C ASP A 646 14.25 17.30 -6.13
N VAL A 647 14.20 17.35 -4.79
CA VAL A 647 13.57 16.30 -3.98
C VAL A 647 12.08 16.58 -3.80
N PHE A 648 11.71 17.85 -3.67
CA PHE A 648 10.31 18.28 -3.51
C PHE A 648 9.39 17.76 -4.61
N GLU A 649 9.84 17.77 -5.87
CA GLU A 649 9.08 17.28 -7.02
C GLU A 649 8.76 15.78 -6.96
N LYS A 650 9.54 15.02 -6.18
CA LYS A 650 9.39 13.57 -6.00
C LYS A 650 8.52 13.21 -4.80
N LEU A 651 8.27 14.17 -3.91
CA LEU A 651 7.47 13.95 -2.70
C LEU A 651 5.98 13.90 -3.04
N ILE A 652 5.28 12.99 -2.39
CA ILE A 652 3.83 12.86 -2.47
C ILE A 652 3.22 12.81 -1.07
N LYS A 653 2.01 13.33 -0.93
CA LYS A 653 1.28 13.30 0.34
C LYS A 653 1.02 11.86 0.77
N GLY A 654 1.10 11.61 2.07
CA GLY A 654 0.89 10.28 2.67
C GLY A 654 2.16 9.46 2.88
N ILE A 655 3.24 9.67 2.11
CA ILE A 655 4.53 8.99 2.38
C ILE A 655 5.03 9.35 3.78
N CYS A 656 5.68 8.38 4.41
CA CYS A 656 6.17 8.50 5.77
C CYS A 656 7.68 8.34 5.80
N ILE A 657 8.33 9.14 6.63
CA ILE A 657 9.78 9.21 6.72
C ILE A 657 10.13 9.01 8.19
N ALA A 658 10.99 8.03 8.46
CA ALA A 658 11.58 7.80 9.77
C ALA A 658 12.98 8.41 9.73
N GLY A 659 13.28 9.26 10.69
CA GLY A 659 14.56 9.95 10.70
C GLY A 659 14.77 10.79 11.95
N THR A 660 15.86 11.54 11.92
CA THR A 660 16.19 12.55 12.93
C THR A 660 15.91 13.94 12.36
N TRP A 661 15.05 14.67 13.05
CA TRP A 661 14.56 15.98 12.70
C TRP A 661 15.24 17.01 13.60
N VAL A 662 15.76 18.08 13.00
CA VAL A 662 16.45 19.13 13.76
C VAL A 662 15.78 20.47 13.51
N GLN A 663 15.33 21.09 14.59
CA GLN A 663 14.76 22.43 14.56
C GLN A 663 15.87 23.48 14.40
N MET A 664 15.63 24.46 13.55
CA MET A 664 16.47 25.65 13.40
C MET A 664 15.93 26.78 14.26
N VAL A 665 16.75 27.31 15.17
CA VAL A 665 16.37 28.37 16.10
C VAL A 665 17.34 29.54 15.98
N ARG A 666 16.83 30.78 15.99
CA ARG A 666 17.68 31.97 15.98
C ARG A 666 18.58 32.02 17.22
N LYS A 667 19.83 32.44 17.07
CA LYS A 667 20.69 32.71 18.22
C LYS A 667 20.10 33.81 19.10
N PRO A 668 20.18 33.69 20.43
CA PRO A 668 19.82 34.80 21.31
C PRO A 668 20.76 35.96 21.02
N VAL A 669 20.19 37.14 20.72
CA VAL A 669 20.98 38.36 20.56
C VAL A 669 21.57 38.70 21.92
N GLU A 670 22.88 38.57 22.07
CA GLU A 670 23.54 39.03 23.29
C GLU A 670 23.22 40.52 23.49
N PRO A 671 22.76 40.92 24.68
CA PRO A 671 22.46 42.32 24.95
C PRO A 671 23.77 43.11 24.84
N SER A 672 24.02 43.74 23.68
CA SER A 672 25.21 44.55 23.50
C SER A 672 25.17 45.72 24.49
N ASP A 673 26.15 45.81 25.39
CA ASP A 673 26.26 46.82 26.45
C ASP A 673 26.31 48.27 25.95
N SER A 674 26.35 48.51 24.64
CA SER A 674 26.55 49.82 24.02
C SER A 674 25.30 50.45 23.39
N ALA A 675 24.09 49.91 23.55
CA ALA A 675 22.90 50.51 22.94
C ALA A 675 22.31 51.64 23.81
N PRO A 676 22.37 52.91 23.38
CA PRO A 676 21.76 54.02 24.11
C PRO A 676 20.24 53.86 24.17
N ALA A 677 19.64 54.12 25.34
CA ALA A 677 18.22 53.99 25.66
C ALA A 677 17.29 54.53 24.54
N ALA A 678 16.93 53.67 23.59
CA ALA A 678 16.16 54.05 22.43
C ALA A 678 14.67 54.15 22.79
N LYS A 679 14.11 55.31 22.46
CA LYS A 679 12.72 55.73 22.66
C LYS A 679 11.72 54.63 22.29
N LYS A 680 10.75 54.36 23.16
CA LYS A 680 9.59 53.45 23.00
C LYS A 680 8.92 53.62 21.62
N LYS A 681 9.37 52.89 20.60
CA LYS A 681 8.69 52.80 19.30
C LYS A 681 7.50 51.83 19.42
N LYS A 682 6.41 52.21 18.78
CA LYS A 682 5.08 51.56 18.79
C LYS A 682 5.21 50.04 18.51
N LYS A 683 4.62 49.22 19.38
CA LYS A 683 4.63 47.75 19.38
C LYS A 683 3.91 47.22 18.12
N GLY A 684 4.61 47.13 17.00
CA GLY A 684 4.13 46.40 15.82
C GLY A 684 3.99 44.92 16.15
N LYS A 685 2.97 44.25 15.60
CA LYS A 685 2.74 42.81 15.74
C LYS A 685 3.95 42.08 15.13
N LYS A 686 4.92 41.69 15.97
CA LYS A 686 6.08 40.91 15.52
C LYS A 686 5.55 39.59 15.00
N LYS A 687 5.81 39.27 13.72
CA LYS A 687 5.58 37.92 13.16
C LYS A 687 6.33 36.94 14.07
N ALA A 688 5.68 35.85 14.47
CA ALA A 688 6.34 34.80 15.22
C ALA A 688 7.59 34.34 14.44
N PRO A 689 8.69 33.98 15.13
CA PRO A 689 9.86 33.42 14.46
C PRO A 689 9.44 32.19 13.65
N ALA A 690 10.05 32.00 12.48
CA ALA A 690 9.76 30.82 11.68
C ALA A 690 10.22 29.56 12.43
N ASN A 691 9.42 28.49 12.35
CA ASN A 691 9.72 27.20 12.96
C ASN A 691 10.15 26.23 11.84
N PHE A 692 11.37 26.41 11.33
CA PHE A 692 11.92 25.57 10.27
C PHE A 692 12.71 24.39 10.82
N TRP A 693 12.65 23.29 10.09
CA TRP A 693 13.32 22.04 10.39
C TRP A 693 14.12 21.56 9.18
N TYR A 694 15.13 20.75 9.41
CA TYR A 694 15.81 19.96 8.38
C TYR A 694 15.89 18.49 8.83
N VAL A 695 16.14 17.60 7.88
CA VAL A 695 16.31 16.17 8.16
C VAL A 695 17.79 15.86 8.34
N ASP A 696 18.22 15.58 9.56
CA ASP A 696 19.62 15.21 9.79
C ASP A 696 19.89 13.85 9.17
N GLU A 697 19.20 12.78 9.59
CA GLU A 697 19.34 11.42 9.05
C GLU A 697 17.98 10.85 8.64
N VAL A 698 17.95 10.01 7.59
CA VAL A 698 16.80 9.17 7.24
C VAL A 698 17.11 7.71 7.50
N ALA A 699 16.31 7.08 8.36
CA ALA A 699 16.43 5.66 8.67
C ALA A 699 15.50 4.78 7.82
N ALA A 700 14.34 5.29 7.43
CA ALA A 700 13.43 4.60 6.52
C ALA A 700 12.49 5.56 5.78
N VAL A 701 12.11 5.18 4.56
CA VAL A 701 10.98 5.79 3.84
C VAL A 701 9.94 4.72 3.61
N LEU A 702 8.71 4.99 4.05
CA LEU A 702 7.62 4.02 4.12
C LEU A 702 6.41 4.52 3.32
N PRO A 703 5.65 3.61 2.68
CA PRO A 703 4.39 3.95 2.02
C PRO A 703 3.35 4.45 3.03
N GLY A 704 2.44 5.31 2.58
CA GLY A 704 1.38 5.89 3.41
C GLY A 704 0.31 4.89 3.84
N TYR A 705 0.19 3.76 3.14
CA TYR A 705 -0.70 2.66 3.52
C TYR A 705 -0.05 1.63 4.45
N TRP A 706 1.13 1.93 5.03
CA TRP A 706 1.82 0.99 5.92
C TRP A 706 0.89 0.39 6.97
N THR A 707 0.90 -0.93 7.10
CA THR A 707 0.14 -1.68 8.10
C THR A 707 0.99 -2.82 8.68
N ALA A 708 1.07 -2.90 10.01
CA ALA A 708 1.64 -4.04 10.70
C ALA A 708 0.59 -5.13 10.99
N PRO A 709 0.99 -6.41 11.09
CA PRO A 709 0.12 -7.44 11.65
C PRO A 709 -0.33 -7.02 13.06
N ARG A 710 -1.58 -7.29 13.42
CA ARG A 710 -1.97 -7.20 14.84
C ARG A 710 -1.22 -8.32 15.58
N ALA A 711 -0.50 -7.93 16.63
CA ALA A 711 0.13 -8.86 17.56
C ALA A 711 -0.91 -9.76 18.24
#